data_AF-A0A7W1Z7R6-F1
#
_entry.id   AF-A0A7W1Z7R6-F1
#
_cell.length_a   1.000
_cell.length_b   1.000
_cell.length_c   1.000
_cell.angle_alpha   90.00
_cell.angle_beta   90.00
_cell.angle_gamma   90.00
#
_symmetry.space_group_name_H-M   'P 1'
#
loop_
_entity.id
_entity.type
_entity.pdbx_description
1 polymer ?
#
loop_
_entity_poly.entity_id
_entity_poly.type
_entity_poly.pdbx_seq_one_letter_code
_entity_poly.pdbx_strand_id
1 'polypeptide(L)'
;IGSSRTLDMATYALSGTLSSISGTGTLQTQNTSGTPIPVAKTWVSIVEYNSASAQTIVYGSYVNLNATNGDRTLSASDTVHISGSYTTGAGAYTVAGSSVDFNGSTQNIPAFTFYNLKAGGSGNKTATGALVVNGGLTVASGRMLNMATYALSGTISSNAGGGILQTSNNSSTPIPSGLTWNIEVQYALDGAQSIVSGTYSNLLSGGGISIPTKAATGNITVNGLLTIGSNGTFNLSTYLLSGSLTTSGIVATLTTQNTTSTPIPAGKTWAFSVKYNSASSQTIVNGNYAALDATGGDRVLSPAGNIGVAGTFAPGAGTFIVTGSTLDFNGTSTQTIPVFTYDNLIISGAHTSNNVTLPSGIIAVNGNLTFNQTFAGGAFSTAGNTILLGSGSNQYINGSASGTLGKLTVNKSAGKVLLTTPVTVEKQLILTEGIVGASATNFITLTSTADTILGGSDSSYVSGPLKKIGNIAFTFALGDTLLASGAYHPLGITAPSTATDAYTGQYYSTNQTYGDSLQVDSLQYISDCEYWNLTRNAGSSTVVPTLSWNSNSCNIDNYEDLRVAAWDGSEWKSMGSDGGTFDGARGTLIGLTGLSLTAAPLIIAKKPAKPVPYFILKRTLDAGCFLVQKGKLNFKFDEEYNDTDGLLAFTIYNDKVHTVKTTNQLIPSPKASSFGEKWFSLNLWDCGISPTGIIGNGYYILEVKNEKQEKWYLRFKHQYTGLVLCSSATVGTFRP
;
A
#
# COMPACT_ATOMS: atom_id res chain seq x y z
N ILE A 1 -15.11 79.79 6.89
CA ILE A 1 -14.01 80.56 6.23
C ILE A 1 -14.13 80.35 4.73
N GLY A 2 -14.24 81.43 3.93
CA GLY A 2 -14.40 81.32 2.48
C GLY A 2 -13.23 80.60 1.80
N SER A 3 -13.48 79.98 0.64
CA SER A 3 -12.44 79.27 -0.12
C SER A 3 -11.25 80.18 -0.42
N SER A 4 -10.03 79.65 -0.27
CA SER A 4 -8.76 80.39 -0.49
C SER A 4 -8.57 81.61 0.42
N ARG A 5 -9.32 81.72 1.52
CA ARG A 5 -9.12 82.75 2.55
C ARG A 5 -8.53 82.13 3.79
N THR A 6 -7.66 82.88 4.46
CA THR A 6 -7.10 82.52 5.78
C THR A 6 -7.70 83.43 6.84
N LEU A 7 -8.26 82.83 7.89
CA LEU A 7 -8.50 83.50 9.16
C LEU A 7 -7.29 83.23 10.05
N ASP A 8 -6.36 84.19 10.10
CA ASP A 8 -5.20 84.14 10.99
C ASP A 8 -5.56 84.80 12.32
N MET A 9 -5.50 84.03 13.39
CA MET A 9 -5.79 84.49 14.75
C MET A 9 -4.54 84.99 15.47
N ALA A 10 -3.37 84.94 14.83
CA ALA A 10 -2.09 85.21 15.46
C ALA A 10 -1.98 84.47 16.80
N THR A 11 -1.60 85.16 17.87
CA THR A 11 -1.44 84.57 19.21
C THR A 11 -2.74 84.51 20.02
N TYR A 12 -3.89 84.88 19.47
CA TYR A 12 -5.17 84.84 20.17
C TYR A 12 -5.83 83.46 20.08
N ALA A 13 -6.44 83.01 21.18
CA ALA A 13 -7.21 81.77 21.21
C ALA A 13 -8.62 82.00 20.66
N LEU A 14 -9.13 81.05 19.86
CA LEU A 14 -10.55 81.01 19.53
C LEU A 14 -11.32 80.41 20.70
N SER A 15 -12.23 81.17 21.28
CA SER A 15 -13.05 80.75 22.42
C SER A 15 -14.54 80.93 22.15
N GLY A 16 -15.38 80.39 23.02
CA GLY A 16 -16.85 80.49 22.94
C GLY A 16 -17.54 79.26 22.35
N THR A 17 -18.86 79.33 22.28
CA THR A 17 -19.73 78.24 21.80
C THR A 17 -19.91 78.32 20.28
N LEU A 18 -19.13 77.53 19.55
CA LEU A 18 -19.30 77.36 18.10
C LEU A 18 -20.47 76.38 17.83
N SER A 19 -21.59 76.91 17.33
CA SER A 19 -22.78 76.14 16.93
C SER A 19 -22.66 75.48 15.55
N SER A 20 -21.94 76.12 14.62
CA SER A 20 -21.66 75.58 13.29
C SER A 20 -20.30 76.04 12.78
N ILE A 21 -19.57 75.16 12.10
CA ILE A 21 -18.29 75.46 11.44
C ILE A 21 -18.46 75.12 9.95
N SER A 22 -18.21 76.08 9.06
CA SER A 22 -18.43 75.92 7.62
C SER A 22 -17.36 76.61 6.76
N GLY A 23 -17.25 76.17 5.51
CA GLY A 23 -16.33 76.69 4.49
C GLY A 23 -15.02 75.91 4.36
N THR A 24 -14.26 76.22 3.30
CA THR A 24 -13.09 75.44 2.85
C THR A 24 -11.77 76.22 2.91
N GLY A 25 -11.75 77.41 3.52
CA GLY A 25 -10.52 78.18 3.72
C GLY A 25 -9.59 77.60 4.80
N THR A 26 -8.71 78.44 5.36
CA THR A 26 -7.74 78.07 6.40
C THR A 26 -8.01 78.82 7.70
N LEU A 27 -8.10 78.11 8.82
CA LEU A 27 -7.99 78.66 10.15
C LEU A 27 -6.53 78.52 10.61
N GLN A 28 -5.86 79.63 10.88
CA GLN A 28 -4.46 79.64 11.28
C GLN A 28 -4.31 80.17 12.71
N THR A 29 -3.49 79.51 13.53
CA THR A 29 -3.26 79.88 14.93
C THR A 29 -1.79 79.77 15.33
N GLN A 30 -1.31 80.80 16.03
CA GLN A 30 0.00 80.87 16.69
C GLN A 30 -0.14 80.88 18.22
N ASN A 31 -1.35 80.71 18.77
CA ASN A 31 -1.59 80.70 20.20
C ASN A 31 -0.99 79.45 20.86
N THR A 32 -0.23 79.63 21.95
CA THR A 32 0.53 78.58 22.65
C THR A 32 -0.17 78.02 23.89
N SER A 33 -1.42 78.43 24.16
CA SER A 33 -2.19 77.87 25.28
C SER A 33 -2.51 76.39 25.06
N GLY A 34 -2.97 75.70 26.10
CA GLY A 34 -3.44 74.31 25.99
C GLY A 34 -4.70 74.15 25.12
N THR A 35 -5.41 75.24 24.82
CA THR A 35 -6.63 75.23 23.98
C THR A 35 -6.65 76.39 22.97
N PRO A 36 -5.79 76.36 21.92
CA PRO A 36 -5.71 77.44 20.92
C PRO A 36 -7.02 77.62 20.13
N ILE A 37 -7.77 76.53 19.97
CA ILE A 37 -9.10 76.45 19.36
C ILE A 37 -10.00 75.55 20.22
N PRO A 38 -11.35 75.64 20.10
CA PRO A 38 -12.25 74.80 20.85
C PRO A 38 -12.02 73.30 20.58
N VAL A 39 -11.93 72.54 21.66
CA VAL A 39 -11.77 71.07 21.65
C VAL A 39 -13.06 70.37 21.20
N ALA A 40 -12.97 69.10 20.81
CA ALA A 40 -14.13 68.26 20.47
C ALA A 40 -15.01 68.80 19.33
N LYS A 41 -14.42 69.55 18.39
CA LYS A 41 -15.13 70.12 17.23
C LYS A 41 -14.77 69.42 15.93
N THR A 42 -15.66 69.56 14.95
CA THR A 42 -15.43 69.16 13.56
C THR A 42 -15.04 70.37 12.74
N TRP A 43 -13.75 70.43 12.38
CA TRP A 43 -13.16 71.45 11.54
C TRP A 43 -13.22 71.03 10.07
N VAL A 44 -14.15 71.61 9.32
CA VAL A 44 -14.37 71.33 7.89
C VAL A 44 -13.45 72.11 6.95
N SER A 45 -12.68 73.04 7.50
CA SER A 45 -11.65 73.85 6.83
C SER A 45 -10.25 73.28 7.10
N ILE A 46 -9.22 73.83 6.45
CA ILE A 46 -7.83 73.57 6.88
C ILE A 46 -7.64 74.19 8.26
N VAL A 47 -7.02 73.47 9.20
CA VAL A 47 -6.53 74.03 10.46
C VAL A 47 -5.02 73.99 10.46
N GLU A 48 -4.40 75.15 10.62
CA GLU A 48 -2.96 75.33 10.63
C GLU A 48 -2.46 75.83 11.99
N TYR A 49 -1.67 75.01 12.67
CA TYR A 49 -0.88 75.37 13.84
C TYR A 49 0.52 75.76 13.37
N ASN A 50 0.82 77.06 13.29
CA ASN A 50 2.04 77.60 12.66
C ASN A 50 2.95 78.38 13.61
N SER A 51 2.75 78.32 14.93
CA SER A 51 3.66 79.00 15.87
C SER A 51 5.09 78.43 15.80
N ALA A 52 6.09 79.31 15.90
CA ALA A 52 7.49 78.93 16.13
C ALA A 52 7.74 78.40 17.55
N SER A 53 6.93 78.82 18.52
CA SER A 53 6.90 78.27 19.89
C SER A 53 6.02 77.02 19.97
N ALA A 54 6.19 76.24 21.05
CA ALA A 54 5.43 75.03 21.28
C ALA A 54 3.90 75.28 21.27
N GLN A 55 3.15 74.42 20.57
CA GLN A 55 1.68 74.48 20.48
C GLN A 55 1.01 73.16 20.80
N THR A 56 -0.18 73.22 21.39
CA THR A 56 -1.02 72.04 21.62
C THR A 56 -2.01 71.88 20.47
N ILE A 57 -1.98 70.72 19.80
CA ILE A 57 -3.01 70.27 18.87
C ILE A 57 -4.10 69.60 19.71
N VAL A 58 -5.29 70.21 19.73
CA VAL A 58 -6.41 69.71 20.53
C VAL A 58 -7.07 68.50 19.86
N TYR A 59 -7.78 67.68 20.65
CA TYR A 59 -8.59 66.60 20.10
C TYR A 59 -9.84 67.14 19.38
N GLY A 60 -10.32 66.39 18.39
CA GLY A 60 -11.39 66.82 17.49
C GLY A 60 -11.30 66.13 16.13
N SER A 61 -12.16 66.52 15.20
CA SER A 61 -12.12 66.05 13.80
C SER A 61 -11.65 67.15 12.86
N TYR A 62 -10.68 66.83 12.01
CA TYR A 62 -10.06 67.74 11.07
C TYR A 62 -10.21 67.21 9.66
N VAL A 63 -10.68 68.04 8.72
CA VAL A 63 -10.56 67.71 7.30
C VAL A 63 -9.09 67.75 6.90
N ASN A 64 -8.41 68.89 7.07
CA ASN A 64 -6.97 68.99 6.84
C ASN A 64 -6.31 69.60 8.07
N LEU A 65 -5.23 68.98 8.54
CA LEU A 65 -4.46 69.42 9.71
C LEU A 65 -3.02 69.69 9.31
N ASN A 66 -2.58 70.93 9.49
CA ASN A 66 -1.21 71.36 9.23
C ASN A 66 -0.55 71.77 10.55
N ALA A 67 0.56 71.14 10.88
CA ALA A 67 1.32 71.39 12.11
C ALA A 67 2.74 71.87 11.77
N THR A 68 2.86 73.06 11.18
CA THR A 68 4.10 73.62 10.59
C THR A 68 4.92 74.40 11.62
N ASN A 69 6.23 74.58 11.43
CA ASN A 69 7.15 75.36 12.29
C ASN A 69 7.59 74.65 13.60
N GLY A 70 7.26 75.18 14.77
CA GLY A 70 7.83 74.78 16.07
C GLY A 70 7.32 73.46 16.67
N ASP A 71 7.65 73.21 17.92
CA ASP A 71 7.28 71.99 18.64
C ASP A 71 5.77 71.82 18.81
N ARG A 72 5.28 70.58 18.85
CA ARG A 72 3.85 70.26 18.93
C ARG A 72 3.58 69.25 20.03
N THR A 73 2.49 69.45 20.76
CA THR A 73 1.95 68.46 21.70
C THR A 73 0.61 67.98 21.16
N LEU A 74 0.49 66.69 20.85
CA LEU A 74 -0.79 66.09 20.51
C LEU A 74 -1.56 65.83 21.81
N SER A 75 -2.85 66.20 21.83
CA SER A 75 -3.69 65.97 23.01
C SER A 75 -3.71 64.48 23.41
N ALA A 76 -3.55 64.23 24.71
CA ALA A 76 -3.70 62.90 25.33
C ALA A 76 -5.11 62.66 25.90
N SER A 77 -6.03 63.63 25.77
CA SER A 77 -7.36 63.55 26.41
C SER A 77 -8.38 62.76 25.59
N ASP A 78 -8.24 62.75 24.26
CA ASP A 78 -9.12 62.04 23.32
C ASP A 78 -8.43 61.95 21.94
N THR A 79 -9.18 61.59 20.90
CA THR A 79 -8.68 61.28 19.56
C THR A 79 -8.63 62.51 18.64
N VAL A 80 -7.53 62.64 17.89
CA VAL A 80 -7.40 63.53 16.74
C VAL A 80 -7.80 62.76 15.49
N HIS A 81 -8.99 63.02 14.96
CA HIS A 81 -9.47 62.41 13.72
C HIS A 81 -9.08 63.27 12.51
N ILE A 82 -8.54 62.65 11.46
CA ILE A 82 -8.09 63.34 10.25
C ILE A 82 -8.73 62.67 9.02
N SER A 83 -9.62 63.38 8.31
CA SER A 83 -10.36 62.82 7.18
C SER A 83 -9.81 63.19 5.80
N GLY A 84 -8.90 64.16 5.74
CA GLY A 84 -8.14 64.59 4.55
C GLY A 84 -6.64 64.45 4.77
N SER A 85 -5.87 65.53 4.62
CA SER A 85 -4.39 65.49 4.75
C SER A 85 -3.90 65.86 6.14
N TYR A 86 -2.80 65.21 6.57
CA TYR A 86 -1.99 65.64 7.70
C TYR A 86 -0.61 66.09 7.21
N THR A 87 -0.22 67.32 7.53
CA THR A 87 1.12 67.86 7.21
C THR A 87 1.89 68.11 8.50
N THR A 88 3.01 67.42 8.66
CA THR A 88 3.89 67.51 9.83
C THR A 88 5.02 68.51 9.58
N GLY A 89 5.25 69.44 10.50
CA GLY A 89 6.40 70.34 10.53
C GLY A 89 7.65 69.72 11.16
N ALA A 90 8.76 70.47 11.16
CA ALA A 90 10.08 70.01 11.60
C ALA A 90 10.30 70.05 13.12
N GLY A 91 9.43 70.71 13.89
CA GLY A 91 9.52 70.75 15.36
C GLY A 91 9.35 69.37 16.02
N ALA A 92 9.78 69.27 17.28
CA ALA A 92 9.63 68.04 18.06
C ALA A 92 8.16 67.80 18.44
N TYR A 93 7.74 66.53 18.47
CA TYR A 93 6.38 66.15 18.85
C TYR A 93 6.36 65.41 20.19
N THR A 94 5.56 65.90 21.12
CA THR A 94 5.17 65.18 22.35
C THR A 94 3.86 64.45 22.07
N VAL A 95 3.91 63.12 22.06
CA VAL A 95 2.79 62.26 21.63
C VAL A 95 2.29 61.31 22.70
N ALA A 96 2.96 61.22 23.86
CA ALA A 96 2.61 60.27 24.92
C ALA A 96 1.12 60.33 25.29
N GLY A 97 0.44 59.17 25.24
CA GLY A 97 -1.00 59.06 25.53
C GLY A 97 -1.94 59.47 24.38
N SER A 98 -1.44 60.14 23.33
CA SER A 98 -2.29 60.64 22.24
C SER A 98 -2.83 59.52 21.33
N SER A 99 -3.97 59.79 20.70
CA SER A 99 -4.58 58.91 19.70
C SER A 99 -4.86 59.68 18.40
N VAL A 100 -4.43 59.13 17.27
CA VAL A 100 -4.68 59.70 15.94
C VAL A 100 -5.41 58.68 15.07
N ASP A 101 -6.54 59.08 14.48
CA ASP A 101 -7.37 58.26 13.59
C ASP A 101 -7.45 58.90 12.20
N PHE A 102 -6.80 58.26 11.22
CA PHE A 102 -6.97 58.63 9.82
C PHE A 102 -8.29 58.02 9.32
N ASN A 103 -9.36 58.81 9.38
CA ASN A 103 -10.74 58.36 9.22
C ASN A 103 -11.41 58.75 7.89
N GLY A 104 -10.64 59.22 6.91
CA GLY A 104 -11.12 59.55 5.56
C GLY A 104 -11.37 58.33 4.67
N SER A 105 -11.53 58.58 3.37
CA SER A 105 -11.48 57.54 2.33
C SER A 105 -10.04 57.05 2.14
N THR A 106 -9.49 57.12 0.92
CA THR A 106 -8.07 56.82 0.68
C THR A 106 -7.22 57.97 1.20
N GLN A 107 -6.22 57.68 2.03
CA GLN A 107 -5.38 58.71 2.63
C GLN A 107 -3.91 58.31 2.69
N ASN A 108 -3.05 59.32 2.66
CA ASN A 108 -1.64 59.18 2.95
C ASN A 108 -1.38 59.47 4.43
N ILE A 109 -0.53 58.65 5.05
CA ILE A 109 -0.03 58.87 6.41
C ILE A 109 1.44 59.31 6.29
N PRO A 110 1.78 60.54 6.70
CA PRO A 110 3.15 61.04 6.64
C PRO A 110 4.07 60.28 7.61
N ALA A 111 5.38 60.33 7.35
CA ALA A 111 6.39 59.82 8.28
C ALA A 111 6.21 60.49 9.65
N PHE A 112 5.95 59.71 10.70
CA PHE A 112 5.61 60.26 12.00
C PHE A 112 5.73 59.24 13.14
N THR A 113 5.93 59.76 14.35
CA THR A 113 5.88 58.98 15.60
C THR A 113 4.53 59.17 16.27
N PHE A 114 3.71 58.12 16.28
CA PHE A 114 2.42 58.09 16.98
C PHE A 114 2.55 57.38 18.32
N TYR A 115 1.71 57.77 19.28
CA TYR A 115 1.45 56.90 20.42
C TYR A 115 0.42 55.84 20.04
N ASN A 116 -0.85 56.22 19.84
CA ASN A 116 -1.85 55.34 19.21
C ASN A 116 -2.14 55.78 17.77
N LEU A 117 -2.13 54.84 16.83
CA LEU A 117 -2.48 55.05 15.43
C LEU A 117 -3.67 54.18 15.03
N LYS A 118 -4.68 54.78 14.41
CA LYS A 118 -5.82 54.08 13.81
C LYS A 118 -5.94 54.40 12.32
N ALA A 119 -5.92 53.35 11.50
CA ALA A 119 -6.30 53.38 10.09
C ALA A 119 -7.81 53.07 9.99
N GLY A 120 -8.62 54.12 10.09
CA GLY A 120 -10.08 54.05 10.13
C GLY A 120 -10.76 54.44 8.82
N GLY A 121 -12.02 54.90 8.93
CA GLY A 121 -12.77 55.44 7.81
C GLY A 121 -13.20 54.40 6.78
N SER A 122 -13.33 54.85 5.52
CA SER A 122 -13.92 54.07 4.41
C SER A 122 -12.96 53.71 3.29
N GLY A 123 -11.68 54.11 3.37
CA GLY A 123 -10.68 53.76 2.36
C GLY A 123 -9.34 53.34 2.97
N ASN A 124 -8.43 52.91 2.10
CA ASN A 124 -7.13 52.39 2.51
C ASN A 124 -6.16 53.51 2.85
N LYS A 125 -5.23 53.24 3.75
CA LYS A 125 -4.20 54.18 4.18
C LYS A 125 -2.85 53.73 3.65
N THR A 126 -2.08 54.66 3.10
CA THR A 126 -0.75 54.38 2.57
C THR A 126 0.27 55.24 3.31
N ALA A 127 1.30 54.61 3.88
CA ALA A 127 2.40 55.34 4.48
C ALA A 127 3.25 55.99 3.38
N THR A 128 3.60 57.27 3.54
CA THR A 128 4.53 57.97 2.66
C THR A 128 5.93 58.10 3.27
N GLY A 129 6.17 57.40 4.37
CA GLY A 129 7.45 57.30 5.06
C GLY A 129 7.38 56.31 6.23
N ALA A 130 8.49 56.13 6.94
CA ALA A 130 8.54 55.23 8.10
C ALA A 130 7.62 55.72 9.22
N LEU A 131 6.89 54.79 9.84
CA LEU A 131 5.99 55.07 10.96
C LEU A 131 6.55 54.44 12.23
N VAL A 132 6.48 55.17 13.34
CA VAL A 132 6.79 54.66 14.68
C VAL A 132 5.50 54.67 15.50
N VAL A 133 5.12 53.56 16.12
CA VAL A 133 3.93 53.46 16.98
C VAL A 133 4.33 52.91 18.34
N ASN A 134 4.14 53.70 19.40
CA ASN A 134 4.61 53.36 20.75
C ASN A 134 3.50 52.87 21.71
N GLY A 135 2.25 52.81 21.23
CA GLY A 135 1.07 52.35 21.96
C GLY A 135 0.25 51.38 21.12
N GLY A 136 -1.00 51.72 20.83
CA GLY A 136 -1.95 50.90 20.08
C GLY A 136 -1.95 51.15 18.58
N LEU A 137 -1.95 50.07 17.79
CA LEU A 137 -2.21 50.11 16.34
C LEU A 137 -3.57 49.49 16.02
N THR A 138 -4.48 50.24 15.40
CA THR A 138 -5.76 49.70 14.93
C THR A 138 -5.89 49.81 13.41
N VAL A 139 -6.24 48.71 12.73
CA VAL A 139 -6.65 48.75 11.32
C VAL A 139 -8.10 48.29 11.24
N ALA A 140 -9.01 49.21 10.90
CA ALA A 140 -10.44 48.94 10.91
C ALA A 140 -10.84 47.86 9.91
N SER A 141 -11.96 47.17 10.18
CA SER A 141 -12.44 46.08 9.31
C SER A 141 -12.66 46.56 7.86
N GLY A 142 -12.20 45.73 6.91
CA GLY A 142 -12.25 46.05 5.48
C GLY A 142 -11.31 47.17 5.04
N ARG A 143 -10.40 47.64 5.90
CA ARG A 143 -9.37 48.63 5.58
C ARG A 143 -7.99 47.99 5.50
N MET A 144 -7.11 48.65 4.77
CA MET A 144 -5.69 48.32 4.71
C MET A 144 -4.84 49.50 5.20
N LEU A 145 -3.84 49.21 6.02
CA LEU A 145 -2.68 50.08 6.22
C LEU A 145 -1.52 49.51 5.40
N ASN A 146 -1.21 50.15 4.28
CA ASN A 146 -0.11 49.79 3.40
C ASN A 146 1.14 50.59 3.76
N MET A 147 2.14 49.92 4.31
CA MET A 147 3.43 50.52 4.66
C MET A 147 4.34 50.78 3.43
N ALA A 148 3.92 50.35 2.23
CA ALA A 148 4.73 50.36 1.02
C ALA A 148 6.13 49.77 1.31
N THR A 149 7.20 50.45 0.93
CA THR A 149 8.59 50.03 1.20
C THR A 149 9.12 50.53 2.54
N TYR A 150 8.31 51.20 3.36
CA TYR A 150 8.73 51.78 4.63
C TYR A 150 8.58 50.80 5.80
N ALA A 151 9.41 50.96 6.82
CA ALA A 151 9.33 50.16 8.04
C ALA A 151 8.24 50.72 8.97
N LEU A 152 7.53 49.82 9.63
CA LEU A 152 6.76 50.11 10.84
C LEU A 152 7.64 49.73 12.04
N SER A 153 7.83 50.62 13.00
CA SER A 153 8.63 50.37 14.20
C SER A 153 7.96 50.92 15.46
N GLY A 154 8.68 50.91 16.59
CA GLY A 154 8.18 51.38 17.89
C GLY A 154 7.80 50.25 18.84
N THR A 155 7.28 50.63 20.00
CA THR A 155 6.91 49.72 21.10
C THR A 155 5.41 49.42 21.11
N ILE A 156 4.90 48.83 20.01
CA ILE A 156 3.47 48.52 19.88
C ILE A 156 3.04 47.58 21.02
N SER A 157 2.22 48.10 21.94
CA SER A 157 1.75 47.38 23.12
C SER A 157 0.43 46.65 22.89
N SER A 158 -0.33 47.08 21.88
CA SER A 158 -1.56 46.42 21.45
C SER A 158 -1.78 46.65 19.96
N ASN A 159 -2.40 45.68 19.30
CA ASN A 159 -2.91 45.86 17.95
C ASN A 159 -4.27 45.16 17.80
N ALA A 160 -5.17 45.76 17.03
CA ALA A 160 -6.57 45.35 16.95
C ALA A 160 -7.25 45.72 15.62
N GLY A 161 -8.41 45.12 15.38
CA GLY A 161 -9.24 45.36 14.21
C GLY A 161 -9.19 44.23 13.19
N GLY A 162 -10.16 44.23 12.26
CA GLY A 162 -10.30 43.18 11.24
C GLY A 162 -9.79 43.59 9.86
N GLY A 163 -8.86 44.55 9.79
CA GLY A 163 -8.24 45.00 8.55
C GLY A 163 -6.92 44.28 8.25
N ILE A 164 -6.15 44.85 7.32
CA ILE A 164 -4.87 44.29 6.85
C ILE A 164 -3.73 45.30 7.10
N LEU A 165 -2.66 44.84 7.76
CA LEU A 165 -1.36 45.51 7.74
C LEU A 165 -0.53 44.93 6.59
N GLN A 166 -0.27 45.72 5.56
CA GLN A 166 0.50 45.30 4.39
C GLN A 166 1.90 45.93 4.42
N THR A 167 2.93 45.15 4.09
CA THR A 167 4.30 45.64 3.92
C THR A 167 4.98 45.08 2.68
N SER A 168 5.69 45.95 1.96
CA SER A 168 6.61 45.61 0.87
C SER A 168 8.05 46.01 1.20
N ASN A 169 8.35 46.29 2.46
CA ASN A 169 9.72 46.59 2.90
C ASN A 169 10.56 45.29 2.91
N ASN A 170 11.78 45.37 2.36
CA ASN A 170 12.69 44.23 2.15
C ASN A 170 13.78 44.09 3.23
N SER A 171 13.74 44.90 4.30
CA SER A 171 14.67 44.77 5.42
C SER A 171 14.43 43.48 6.21
N SER A 172 15.31 43.18 7.16
CA SER A 172 15.14 42.07 8.11
C SER A 172 14.02 42.30 9.12
N THR A 173 13.60 43.54 9.35
CA THR A 173 12.52 43.93 10.28
C THR A 173 11.53 44.94 9.65
N PRO A 174 10.71 44.51 8.66
CA PRO A 174 9.70 45.37 8.02
C PRO A 174 8.64 45.91 8.99
N ILE A 175 8.32 45.13 10.02
CA ILE A 175 7.42 45.42 11.13
C ILE A 175 8.09 44.91 12.42
N PRO A 176 7.64 45.32 13.63
CA PRO A 176 8.22 44.84 14.88
C PRO A 176 8.13 43.31 15.03
N SER A 177 9.24 42.69 15.44
CA SER A 177 9.34 41.24 15.69
C SER A 177 8.87 40.86 17.10
N GLY A 178 8.54 39.59 17.30
CA GLY A 178 8.18 39.01 18.61
C GLY A 178 6.78 39.39 19.11
N LEU A 179 5.98 40.13 18.33
CA LEU A 179 4.64 40.53 18.72
C LEU A 179 3.58 39.48 18.41
N THR A 180 2.43 39.61 19.07
CA THR A 180 1.17 38.98 18.66
C THR A 180 0.39 39.95 17.79
N TRP A 181 0.21 39.62 16.52
CA TRP A 181 -0.58 40.36 15.54
C TRP A 181 -2.02 39.83 15.51
N ASN A 182 -2.94 40.56 16.13
CA ASN A 182 -4.39 40.33 16.09
C ASN A 182 -5.04 40.82 14.78
N ILE A 183 -4.29 41.57 13.98
CA ILE A 183 -4.64 42.05 12.64
C ILE A 183 -4.04 41.07 11.62
N GLU A 184 -4.67 40.93 10.45
CA GLU A 184 -4.04 40.21 9.34
C GLU A 184 -2.77 40.93 8.88
N VAL A 185 -1.68 40.19 8.71
CA VAL A 185 -0.42 40.71 8.20
C VAL A 185 -0.15 40.15 6.81
N GLN A 186 0.08 41.04 5.85
CA GLN A 186 0.41 40.71 4.48
C GLN A 186 1.83 41.17 4.12
N TYR A 187 2.68 40.22 3.74
CA TYR A 187 4.01 40.45 3.17
C TYR A 187 3.93 40.45 1.65
N ALA A 188 3.79 41.65 1.05
CA ALA A 188 3.34 41.86 -0.32
C ALA A 188 4.43 42.24 -1.33
N LEU A 189 5.70 42.32 -0.94
CA LEU A 189 6.77 42.69 -1.88
C LEU A 189 6.81 41.72 -3.08
N ASP A 190 6.87 42.24 -4.31
CA ASP A 190 7.14 41.42 -5.50
C ASP A 190 8.66 41.11 -5.57
N GLY A 191 9.09 40.20 -4.70
CA GLY A 191 10.51 39.95 -4.43
C GLY A 191 10.73 39.28 -3.09
N ALA A 192 11.98 38.87 -2.84
CA ALA A 192 12.37 38.25 -1.59
C ALA A 192 12.11 39.19 -0.41
N GLN A 193 11.55 38.67 0.68
CA GLN A 193 11.17 39.48 1.84
C GLN A 193 11.26 38.67 3.14
N SER A 194 11.63 39.35 4.21
CA SER A 194 11.73 38.77 5.55
C SER A 194 10.36 38.79 6.25
N ILE A 195 9.92 37.65 6.75
CA ILE A 195 8.77 37.50 7.65
C ILE A 195 9.32 37.42 9.08
N VAL A 196 8.92 38.37 9.93
CA VAL A 196 9.48 38.46 11.28
C VAL A 196 8.90 37.40 12.20
N SER A 197 9.67 36.98 13.21
CA SER A 197 9.15 36.11 14.28
C SER A 197 7.94 36.75 14.96
N GLY A 198 6.98 35.93 15.38
CA GLY A 198 5.77 36.42 16.03
C GLY A 198 4.61 35.43 16.01
N THR A 199 3.50 35.86 16.61
CA THR A 199 2.21 35.16 16.56
C THR A 199 1.27 35.93 15.66
N TYR A 200 0.63 35.28 14.70
CA TYR A 200 -0.25 35.89 13.71
C TYR A 200 -1.65 35.31 13.81
N SER A 201 -2.67 36.16 13.81
CA SER A 201 -4.05 35.72 13.63
C SER A 201 -4.26 35.20 12.22
N ASN A 202 -3.92 36.00 11.21
CA ASN A 202 -3.80 35.56 9.83
C ASN A 202 -2.47 36.03 9.26
N LEU A 203 -1.83 35.19 8.46
CA LEU A 203 -0.57 35.51 7.77
C LEU A 203 -0.71 35.22 6.28
N LEU A 204 -0.58 36.27 5.48
CA LEU A 204 -0.48 36.16 4.02
C LEU A 204 0.97 36.40 3.58
N SER A 205 1.63 35.32 3.18
CA SER A 205 2.93 35.32 2.53
C SER A 205 2.73 35.42 1.01
N GLY A 206 2.36 36.60 0.49
CA GLY A 206 2.21 36.79 -0.97
C GLY A 206 1.39 38.01 -1.41
N GLY A 207 1.58 38.39 -2.68
CA GLY A 207 0.86 39.49 -3.33
C GLY A 207 1.35 39.88 -4.74
N GLY A 208 2.48 39.34 -5.23
CA GLY A 208 3.10 39.68 -6.53
C GLY A 208 2.91 38.63 -7.63
N ILE A 209 3.17 39.03 -8.88
CA ILE A 209 3.12 38.21 -10.11
C ILE A 209 4.39 37.36 -10.28
N SER A 210 5.52 37.80 -9.71
CA SER A 210 6.80 37.10 -9.79
C SER A 210 6.89 36.01 -8.72
N ILE A 211 7.92 35.14 -8.81
CA ILE A 211 8.09 33.91 -8.00
C ILE A 211 9.11 34.15 -6.84
N PRO A 212 8.80 34.88 -5.74
CA PRO A 212 9.78 35.11 -4.68
C PRO A 212 9.69 34.14 -3.50
N THR A 213 10.84 33.99 -2.85
CA THR A 213 10.95 33.36 -1.52
C THR A 213 10.69 34.39 -0.42
N LYS A 214 9.71 34.14 0.44
CA LYS A 214 9.54 34.84 1.72
C LYS A 214 10.24 34.02 2.79
N ALA A 215 11.15 34.62 3.57
CA ALA A 215 11.98 33.90 4.53
C ALA A 215 11.62 34.28 5.96
N ALA A 216 11.37 33.29 6.82
CA ALA A 216 11.20 33.53 8.24
C ALA A 216 12.55 33.96 8.87
N THR A 217 12.51 34.93 9.78
CA THR A 217 13.69 35.34 10.57
C THR A 217 13.69 34.79 12.00
N GLY A 218 12.67 34.02 12.35
CA GLY A 218 12.55 33.30 13.61
C GLY A 218 11.28 32.42 13.62
N ASN A 219 10.96 31.84 14.78
CA ASN A 219 9.76 31.00 14.92
C ASN A 219 8.47 31.78 14.61
N ILE A 220 7.53 31.13 13.94
CA ILE A 220 6.26 31.69 13.50
C ILE A 220 5.13 30.87 14.12
N THR A 221 4.18 31.54 14.77
CA THR A 221 2.92 30.93 15.20
C THR A 221 1.78 31.51 14.38
N VAL A 222 0.92 30.68 13.78
CA VAL A 222 -0.29 31.15 13.09
C VAL A 222 -1.51 30.47 13.73
N ASN A 223 -2.48 31.27 14.18
CA ASN A 223 -3.66 30.76 14.89
C ASN A 223 -4.93 30.73 14.03
N GLY A 224 -4.95 31.43 12.89
CA GLY A 224 -6.05 31.45 11.92
C GLY A 224 -5.61 30.94 10.55
N LEU A 225 -5.63 31.78 9.52
CA LEU A 225 -5.31 31.39 8.15
C LEU A 225 -3.84 31.69 7.80
N LEU A 226 -3.11 30.66 7.35
CA LEU A 226 -1.85 30.83 6.62
C LEU A 226 -2.13 30.74 5.11
N THR A 227 -1.85 31.82 4.38
CA THR A 227 -1.90 31.82 2.92
C THR A 227 -0.51 32.02 2.35
N ILE A 228 -0.10 31.16 1.42
CA ILE A 228 1.08 31.40 0.58
C ILE A 228 0.55 31.76 -0.82
N GLY A 229 0.99 32.90 -1.35
CA GLY A 229 0.58 33.35 -2.68
C GLY A 229 0.95 32.31 -3.75
N SER A 230 0.14 32.22 -4.81
CA SER A 230 0.37 31.27 -5.90
C SER A 230 1.77 31.41 -6.49
N ASN A 231 2.40 30.27 -6.77
CA ASN A 231 3.80 30.12 -7.19
C ASN A 231 4.84 30.67 -6.18
N GLY A 232 4.42 31.13 -5.00
CA GLY A 232 5.31 31.63 -3.97
C GLY A 232 5.97 30.52 -3.15
N THR A 233 7.12 30.83 -2.56
CA THR A 233 7.76 29.98 -1.56
C THR A 233 7.79 30.68 -0.21
N PHE A 234 7.28 30.03 0.84
CA PHE A 234 7.55 30.43 2.22
C PHE A 234 8.64 29.53 2.80
N ASN A 235 9.80 30.09 3.10
CA ASN A 235 10.95 29.37 3.62
C ASN A 235 11.11 29.62 5.13
N LEU A 236 10.87 28.57 5.92
CA LEU A 236 11.04 28.60 7.37
C LEU A 236 12.50 28.47 7.81
N SER A 237 13.43 28.09 6.91
CA SER A 237 14.79 27.70 7.29
C SER A 237 14.74 26.67 8.43
N THR A 238 15.50 26.87 9.51
CA THR A 238 15.51 26.02 10.71
C THR A 238 14.44 26.39 11.74
N TYR A 239 13.56 27.35 11.46
CA TYR A 239 12.56 27.83 12.42
C TYR A 239 11.31 26.97 12.45
N LEU A 240 10.64 26.98 13.60
CA LEU A 240 9.39 26.28 13.84
C LEU A 240 8.20 27.06 13.26
N LEU A 241 7.28 26.37 12.59
CA LEU A 241 5.91 26.83 12.39
C LEU A 241 4.99 26.12 13.39
N SER A 242 4.21 26.88 14.14
CA SER A 242 3.28 26.36 15.16
C SER A 242 1.90 27.02 15.08
N GLY A 243 0.98 26.63 15.96
CA GLY A 243 -0.35 27.22 16.12
C GLY A 243 -1.50 26.38 15.52
N SER A 244 -2.72 26.89 15.65
CA SER A 244 -3.96 26.21 15.25
C SER A 244 -4.32 26.33 13.77
N LEU A 245 -3.39 26.81 12.93
CA LEU A 245 -3.68 27.28 11.57
C LEU A 245 -4.52 26.36 10.66
N THR A 246 -5.20 27.01 9.72
CA THR A 246 -5.71 26.46 8.46
C THR A 246 -4.85 26.99 7.31
N THR A 247 -4.89 26.34 6.14
CA THR A 247 -4.05 26.74 5.00
C THR A 247 -4.86 27.06 3.76
N SER A 248 -4.38 28.02 2.98
CA SER A 248 -4.83 28.32 1.62
C SER A 248 -3.63 28.67 0.74
N GLY A 249 -3.78 28.53 -0.58
CA GLY A 249 -2.71 28.76 -1.55
C GLY A 249 -2.64 27.61 -2.53
N ILE A 250 -2.93 27.89 -3.80
CA ILE A 250 -2.90 26.92 -4.89
C ILE A 250 -1.59 27.11 -5.66
N VAL A 251 -0.86 26.01 -5.88
CA VAL A 251 0.48 25.97 -6.51
C VAL A 251 1.53 26.79 -5.74
N ALA A 252 1.59 26.67 -4.41
CA ALA A 252 2.65 27.29 -3.60
C ALA A 252 3.56 26.24 -2.95
N THR A 253 4.64 26.68 -2.31
CA THR A 253 5.53 25.78 -1.53
C THR A 253 5.87 26.35 -0.16
N LEU A 254 5.77 25.52 0.88
CA LEU A 254 6.37 25.75 2.20
C LEU A 254 7.63 24.91 2.31
N THR A 255 8.78 25.50 2.67
CA THR A 255 10.04 24.77 2.88
C THR A 255 10.47 24.83 4.34
N THR A 256 10.94 23.71 4.88
CA THR A 256 11.47 23.64 6.25
C THR A 256 12.72 22.77 6.34
N GLN A 257 13.70 23.24 7.11
CA GLN A 257 14.92 22.54 7.48
C GLN A 257 14.97 22.24 8.99
N ASN A 258 13.91 22.58 9.72
CA ASN A 258 13.83 22.34 11.15
C ASN A 258 13.81 20.82 11.44
N THR A 259 14.68 20.36 12.34
CA THR A 259 14.90 18.93 12.66
C THR A 259 14.26 18.50 13.97
N THR A 260 13.41 19.34 14.57
CA THR A 260 12.61 18.92 15.73
C THR A 260 11.61 17.82 15.32
N SER A 261 10.98 17.15 16.29
CA SER A 261 9.97 16.11 16.02
C SER A 261 8.70 16.67 15.35
N THR A 262 8.43 17.97 15.49
CA THR A 262 7.25 18.64 14.92
C THR A 262 7.64 19.98 14.28
N PRO A 263 8.34 19.99 13.14
CA PRO A 263 8.83 21.23 12.49
C PRO A 263 7.71 22.14 11.97
N ILE A 264 6.55 21.54 11.68
CA ILE A 264 5.28 22.19 11.32
C ILE A 264 4.14 21.45 12.06
N PRO A 265 2.94 22.04 12.22
CA PRO A 265 1.87 21.40 12.97
C PRO A 265 1.40 20.09 12.32
N ALA A 266 1.34 19.05 13.14
CA ALA A 266 0.82 17.74 12.79
C ALA A 266 -0.70 17.74 12.59
N GLY A 267 -1.21 16.76 11.84
CA GLY A 267 -2.64 16.53 11.61
C GLY A 267 -3.33 17.61 10.75
N LYS A 268 -2.57 18.46 10.06
CA LYS A 268 -3.11 19.53 9.21
C LYS A 268 -3.32 19.07 7.77
N THR A 269 -4.27 19.71 7.10
CA THR A 269 -4.34 19.68 5.63
C THR A 269 -3.54 20.87 5.10
N TRP A 270 -2.55 20.57 4.25
CA TRP A 270 -1.68 21.53 3.59
C TRP A 270 -2.14 21.72 2.14
N ALA A 271 -2.73 22.87 1.85
CA ALA A 271 -3.30 23.21 0.53
C ALA A 271 -2.25 23.36 -0.58
N PHE A 272 -0.97 23.40 -0.22
CA PHE A 272 0.18 23.63 -1.09
C PHE A 272 1.25 22.54 -0.89
N SER A 273 2.30 22.58 -1.72
CA SER A 273 3.44 21.67 -1.57
C SER A 273 4.20 21.94 -0.28
N VAL A 274 4.55 20.89 0.46
CA VAL A 274 5.45 21.00 1.62
C VAL A 274 6.75 20.30 1.29
N LYS A 275 7.86 21.04 1.40
CA LYS A 275 9.22 20.55 1.17
C LYS A 275 9.99 20.44 2.48
N TYR A 276 10.32 19.22 2.88
CA TYR A 276 11.26 18.92 3.95
C TYR A 276 12.64 18.85 3.34
N ASN A 277 13.44 19.91 3.47
CA ASN A 277 14.71 20.08 2.75
C ASN A 277 15.95 20.15 3.66
N SER A 278 15.88 19.69 4.90
CA SER A 278 17.08 19.57 5.72
C SER A 278 18.06 18.56 5.11
N ALA A 279 19.35 18.87 5.14
CA ALA A 279 20.42 17.93 4.81
C ALA A 279 20.65 16.91 5.94
N SER A 280 20.24 17.24 7.17
CA SER A 280 20.20 16.31 8.30
C SER A 280 18.90 15.50 8.30
N SER A 281 18.83 14.50 9.18
CA SER A 281 17.60 13.73 9.40
C SER A 281 16.46 14.65 9.85
N GLN A 282 15.30 14.51 9.21
CA GLN A 282 14.14 15.39 9.43
C GLN A 282 12.84 14.58 9.54
N THR A 283 11.99 14.95 10.49
CA THR A 283 10.69 14.30 10.70
C THR A 283 9.64 14.89 9.76
N ILE A 284 8.97 14.03 8.98
CA ILE A 284 7.75 14.34 8.24
C ILE A 284 6.58 14.01 9.15
N VAL A 285 5.85 15.03 9.59
CA VAL A 285 4.69 14.86 10.49
C VAL A 285 3.51 14.26 9.74
N ASN A 286 2.55 13.70 10.46
CA ASN A 286 1.28 13.30 9.85
C ASN A 286 0.46 14.53 9.44
N GLY A 287 -0.42 14.34 8.46
CA GLY A 287 -1.18 15.40 7.81
C GLY A 287 -1.59 14.99 6.41
N ASN A 288 -2.37 15.83 5.74
CA ASN A 288 -2.78 15.62 4.35
C ASN A 288 -2.12 16.67 3.46
N TYR A 289 -1.26 16.24 2.54
CA TYR A 289 -0.41 17.10 1.72
C TYR A 289 -0.95 17.19 0.29
N ALA A 290 -1.16 18.41 -0.22
CA ALA A 290 -1.43 18.61 -1.64
C ALA A 290 -0.27 18.12 -2.51
N ALA A 291 0.97 18.31 -2.05
CA ALA A 291 2.16 17.61 -2.54
C ALA A 291 3.19 17.52 -1.41
N LEU A 292 3.98 16.44 -1.40
CA LEU A 292 5.01 16.19 -0.40
C LEU A 292 6.36 16.01 -1.10
N ASP A 293 7.26 16.96 -0.90
CA ASP A 293 8.64 16.89 -1.38
C ASP A 293 9.57 16.59 -0.20
N ALA A 294 10.11 15.38 -0.17
CA ALA A 294 11.03 14.93 0.87
C ALA A 294 12.51 14.99 0.41
N THR A 295 12.80 15.64 -0.73
CA THR A 295 14.17 15.76 -1.23
C THR A 295 15.11 16.50 -0.26
N GLY A 296 16.25 15.90 0.05
CA GLY A 296 17.31 16.39 0.94
C GLY A 296 18.03 15.21 1.60
N GLY A 297 18.34 15.31 2.90
CA GLY A 297 18.93 14.22 3.69
C GLY A 297 17.94 13.15 4.14
N ASP A 298 18.28 12.44 5.22
CA ASP A 298 17.45 11.36 5.78
C ASP A 298 16.09 11.85 6.30
N ARG A 299 15.10 10.96 6.32
CA ARG A 299 13.72 11.29 6.72
C ARG A 299 13.19 10.28 7.74
N VAL A 300 12.41 10.78 8.68
CA VAL A 300 11.63 9.96 9.61
C VAL A 300 10.16 10.22 9.31
N LEU A 301 9.44 9.19 8.88
CA LEU A 301 7.99 9.29 8.69
C LEU A 301 7.32 9.13 10.05
N SER A 302 6.47 10.08 10.42
CA SER A 302 5.74 10.02 11.69
C SER A 302 4.94 8.71 11.81
N PRO A 303 5.08 7.98 12.93
CA PRO A 303 4.22 6.83 13.23
C PRO A 303 2.84 7.25 13.77
N ALA A 304 2.67 8.54 14.10
CA ALA A 304 1.44 9.04 14.70
C ALA A 304 0.45 9.47 13.60
N GLY A 305 -0.52 8.63 13.26
CA GLY A 305 -1.56 8.94 12.25
C GLY A 305 -1.06 8.88 10.80
N ASN A 306 -1.94 9.20 9.85
CA ASN A 306 -1.65 9.02 8.42
C ASN A 306 -0.94 10.23 7.82
N ILE A 307 0.03 9.95 6.94
CA ILE A 307 0.62 10.91 6.01
C ILE A 307 -0.13 10.75 4.68
N GLY A 308 -1.16 11.56 4.49
CA GLY A 308 -1.94 11.62 3.25
C GLY A 308 -1.22 12.44 2.19
N VAL A 309 -1.18 11.96 0.94
CA VAL A 309 -0.62 12.70 -0.20
C VAL A 309 -1.64 12.69 -1.33
N ALA A 310 -2.21 13.86 -1.63
CA ALA A 310 -3.23 14.01 -2.67
C ALA A 310 -2.65 14.25 -4.06
N GLY A 311 -1.44 14.80 -4.14
CA GLY A 311 -0.70 15.02 -5.38
C GLY A 311 0.56 14.17 -5.44
N THR A 312 1.70 14.81 -5.71
CA THR A 312 2.99 14.14 -5.90
C THR A 312 3.68 13.87 -4.57
N PHE A 313 4.24 12.66 -4.40
CA PHE A 313 5.25 12.36 -3.39
C PHE A 313 6.62 12.23 -4.05
N ALA A 314 7.57 13.07 -3.66
CA ALA A 314 8.97 13.00 -4.10
C ALA A 314 9.87 12.55 -2.92
N PRO A 315 10.14 11.25 -2.75
CA PRO A 315 10.92 10.75 -1.61
C PRO A 315 12.37 11.27 -1.60
N GLY A 316 12.96 11.56 -2.76
CA GLY A 316 14.38 11.93 -2.83
C GLY A 316 15.32 10.74 -2.58
N ALA A 317 16.61 11.04 -2.34
CA ALA A 317 17.67 10.03 -2.24
C ALA A 317 18.10 9.69 -0.79
N GLY A 318 17.58 10.41 0.21
CA GLY A 318 17.88 10.14 1.62
C GLY A 318 17.32 8.81 2.10
N THR A 319 17.86 8.28 3.20
CA THR A 319 17.30 7.07 3.82
C THR A 319 16.04 7.40 4.62
N PHE A 320 15.12 6.44 4.73
CA PHE A 320 13.85 6.62 5.42
C PHE A 320 13.69 5.66 6.59
N ILE A 321 13.37 6.21 7.76
CA ILE A 321 12.79 5.44 8.88
C ILE A 321 11.27 5.46 8.70
N VAL A 322 10.71 4.29 8.39
CA VAL A 322 9.28 4.13 8.07
C VAL A 322 8.48 3.41 9.15
N THR A 323 9.13 2.80 10.14
CA THR A 323 8.50 1.93 11.15
C THR A 323 7.28 2.60 11.81
N GLY A 324 6.13 1.93 11.73
CA GLY A 324 4.86 2.39 12.31
C GLY A 324 4.13 3.45 11.50
N SER A 325 4.71 3.97 10.41
CA SER A 325 4.07 5.00 9.59
C SER A 325 3.01 4.43 8.65
N THR A 326 2.08 5.29 8.24
CA THR A 326 1.09 4.98 7.20
C THR A 326 1.11 6.09 6.16
N LEU A 327 1.41 5.75 4.92
CA LEU A 327 1.25 6.66 3.78
C LEU A 327 -0.04 6.33 3.05
N ASP A 328 -0.86 7.35 2.81
CA ASP A 328 -2.13 7.25 2.10
C ASP A 328 -2.11 8.11 0.84
N PHE A 329 -2.05 7.47 -0.32
CA PHE A 329 -2.20 8.14 -1.60
C PHE A 329 -3.68 8.32 -1.89
N ASN A 330 -4.19 9.53 -1.60
CA ASN A 330 -5.62 9.84 -1.52
C ASN A 330 -6.07 10.87 -2.58
N GLY A 331 -5.31 10.98 -3.67
CA GLY A 331 -5.58 11.95 -4.73
C GLY A 331 -6.85 11.64 -5.52
N THR A 332 -7.42 12.66 -6.15
CA THR A 332 -8.52 12.50 -7.14
C THR A 332 -8.03 12.61 -8.58
N SER A 333 -6.87 13.23 -8.77
CA SER A 333 -6.17 13.34 -10.06
C SER A 333 -5.39 12.06 -10.37
N THR A 334 -4.73 12.03 -11.53
CA THR A 334 -3.74 10.98 -11.82
C THR A 334 -2.67 10.99 -10.74
N GLN A 335 -2.41 9.82 -10.17
CA GLN A 335 -1.50 9.69 -9.05
C GLN A 335 -0.49 8.58 -9.31
N THR A 336 0.77 8.80 -8.95
CA THR A 336 1.83 7.81 -9.06
C THR A 336 2.24 7.39 -7.67
N ILE A 337 2.32 6.08 -7.42
CA ILE A 337 2.86 5.52 -6.18
C ILE A 337 4.36 5.28 -6.40
N PRO A 338 5.27 6.04 -5.76
CA PRO A 338 6.70 5.89 -6.02
C PRO A 338 7.24 4.51 -5.66
N VAL A 339 8.31 4.10 -6.35
CA VAL A 339 9.17 2.98 -5.94
C VAL A 339 9.80 3.36 -4.60
N PHE A 340 9.33 2.73 -3.52
CA PHE A 340 9.65 3.11 -2.16
C PHE A 340 9.36 1.96 -1.20
N THR A 341 10.01 1.97 -0.03
CA THR A 341 9.70 1.05 1.06
C THR A 341 8.73 1.72 2.02
N TYR A 342 7.50 1.24 2.05
CA TYR A 342 6.47 1.68 2.98
C TYR A 342 6.44 0.79 4.21
N ASP A 343 6.04 1.33 5.36
CA ASP A 343 5.54 0.48 6.43
C ASP A 343 4.11 0.05 6.11
N ASN A 344 3.13 0.95 6.26
CA ASN A 344 1.78 0.73 5.74
C ASN A 344 1.53 1.61 4.51
N LEU A 345 0.94 1.02 3.47
CA LEU A 345 0.57 1.71 2.23
C LEU A 345 -0.94 1.62 2.03
N ILE A 346 -1.60 2.77 1.98
CA ILE A 346 -2.99 2.93 1.59
C ILE A 346 -3.04 3.60 0.22
N ILE A 347 -3.85 3.05 -0.68
CA ILE A 347 -4.25 3.70 -1.93
C ILE A 347 -5.75 3.96 -1.79
N SER A 348 -6.13 5.23 -1.73
CA SER A 348 -7.52 5.67 -1.53
C SER A 348 -7.88 6.75 -2.55
N GLY A 349 -8.92 7.54 -2.28
CA GLY A 349 -9.33 8.63 -3.17
C GLY A 349 -10.31 8.21 -4.27
N ALA A 350 -11.08 9.20 -4.72
CA ALA A 350 -12.02 9.05 -5.83
C ALA A 350 -11.32 9.49 -7.13
N HIS A 351 -10.61 8.57 -7.77
CA HIS A 351 -9.85 8.90 -8.98
C HIS A 351 -10.73 9.14 -10.21
N THR A 352 -12.03 8.81 -10.17
CA THR A 352 -12.97 9.02 -11.29
C THR A 352 -12.43 8.39 -12.59
N SER A 353 -12.02 9.20 -13.57
CA SER A 353 -11.42 8.79 -14.85
C SER A 353 -9.88 8.75 -14.84
N ASN A 354 -9.24 9.11 -13.73
CA ASN A 354 -7.79 9.18 -13.61
C ASN A 354 -7.19 7.85 -13.16
N ASN A 355 -5.95 7.60 -13.57
CA ASN A 355 -5.25 6.36 -13.23
C ASN A 355 -4.40 6.48 -11.97
N VAL A 356 -4.25 5.36 -11.27
CA VAL A 356 -3.17 5.17 -10.29
C VAL A 356 -2.03 4.43 -10.98
N THR A 357 -0.85 5.05 -11.08
CA THR A 357 0.31 4.46 -11.74
C THR A 357 1.22 3.79 -10.73
N LEU A 358 1.53 2.51 -10.98
CA LEU A 358 2.58 1.75 -10.30
C LEU A 358 3.78 1.64 -11.25
N PRO A 359 4.83 2.47 -11.08
CA PRO A 359 5.99 2.51 -11.96
C PRO A 359 6.84 1.25 -11.85
N SER A 360 7.67 0.96 -12.86
CA SER A 360 8.63 -0.14 -12.81
C SER A 360 9.58 0.01 -11.62
N GLY A 361 9.83 -1.08 -10.89
CA GLY A 361 10.63 -1.11 -9.68
C GLY A 361 9.95 -1.86 -8.53
N ILE A 362 10.63 -1.92 -7.37
CA ILE A 362 10.12 -2.60 -6.17
C ILE A 362 9.43 -1.61 -5.25
N ILE A 363 8.14 -1.81 -5.03
CA ILE A 363 7.37 -1.17 -3.97
C ILE A 363 7.31 -2.19 -2.82
N ALA A 364 8.15 -1.99 -1.81
CA ALA A 364 8.18 -2.86 -0.64
C ALA A 364 7.17 -2.35 0.40
N VAL A 365 6.43 -3.26 1.02
CA VAL A 365 5.50 -2.92 2.10
C VAL A 365 5.85 -3.82 3.28
N ASN A 366 6.23 -3.24 4.42
CA ASN A 366 6.62 -3.99 5.62
C ASN A 366 5.42 -4.35 6.51
N GLY A 367 4.39 -3.51 6.49
CA GLY A 367 3.10 -3.68 7.16
C GLY A 367 2.01 -4.07 6.17
N ASN A 368 0.90 -3.33 6.14
CA ASN A 368 -0.28 -3.67 5.34
C ASN A 368 -0.36 -2.90 4.02
N LEU A 369 -0.96 -3.54 3.01
CA LEU A 369 -1.34 -2.93 1.74
C LEU A 369 -2.87 -2.82 1.68
N THR A 370 -3.38 -1.59 1.64
CA THR A 370 -4.81 -1.30 1.67
C THR A 370 -5.29 -0.64 0.39
N PHE A 371 -6.37 -1.17 -0.20
CA PHE A 371 -7.05 -0.63 -1.36
C PHE A 371 -8.43 -0.08 -0.98
N ASN A 372 -8.57 1.25 -0.96
CA ASN A 372 -9.81 1.98 -0.68
C ASN A 372 -10.17 2.97 -1.79
N GLN A 373 -9.46 2.90 -2.92
CA GLN A 373 -9.67 3.75 -4.07
C GLN A 373 -10.95 3.40 -4.83
N THR A 374 -11.56 4.39 -5.48
CA THR A 374 -12.67 4.18 -6.40
C THR A 374 -12.34 4.69 -7.80
N PHE A 375 -12.74 3.94 -8.81
CA PHE A 375 -12.65 4.32 -10.22
C PHE A 375 -14.05 4.35 -10.84
N ALA A 376 -14.33 5.37 -11.65
CA ALA A 376 -15.50 5.42 -12.52
C ALA A 376 -15.13 5.07 -13.97
N GLY A 377 -13.93 5.46 -14.41
CA GLY A 377 -13.34 5.10 -15.70
C GLY A 377 -11.82 4.98 -15.70
N GLY A 378 -11.15 5.31 -14.59
CA GLY A 378 -9.72 5.09 -14.41
C GLY A 378 -9.39 3.64 -14.03
N ALA A 379 -8.09 3.35 -13.92
CA ALA A 379 -7.60 2.04 -13.49
C ALA A 379 -6.21 2.14 -12.85
N PHE A 380 -5.72 1.02 -12.35
CA PHE A 380 -4.29 0.86 -12.11
C PHE A 380 -3.55 0.71 -13.43
N SER A 381 -2.43 1.43 -13.57
CA SER A 381 -1.48 1.28 -14.67
C SER A 381 -0.21 0.63 -14.15
N THR A 382 0.01 -0.66 -14.50
CA THR A 382 1.14 -1.45 -13.98
C THR A 382 2.33 -1.46 -14.96
N ALA A 383 3.29 -0.55 -14.75
CA ALA A 383 4.45 -0.42 -15.63
C ALA A 383 5.55 -1.47 -15.36
N GLY A 384 5.20 -2.64 -14.79
CA GLY A 384 6.16 -3.68 -14.41
C GLY A 384 6.65 -3.59 -12.97
N ASN A 385 5.89 -2.89 -12.11
CA ASN A 385 6.14 -2.84 -10.68
C ASN A 385 6.13 -4.23 -10.04
N THR A 386 6.90 -4.39 -8.96
CA THR A 386 6.82 -5.53 -8.03
C THR A 386 6.37 -5.02 -6.68
N ILE A 387 5.22 -5.50 -6.20
CA ILE A 387 4.86 -5.38 -4.79
C ILE A 387 5.60 -6.49 -4.02
N LEU A 388 6.42 -6.11 -3.05
CA LEU A 388 7.15 -7.06 -2.20
C LEU A 388 6.56 -7.07 -0.79
N LEU A 389 6.09 -8.24 -0.35
CA LEU A 389 5.63 -8.52 1.01
C LEU A 389 6.58 -9.54 1.65
N GLY A 390 7.39 -9.09 2.61
CA GLY A 390 8.48 -9.89 3.17
C GLY A 390 8.79 -9.70 4.65
N SER A 391 7.94 -9.02 5.41
CA SER A 391 8.19 -8.85 6.85
C SER A 391 7.95 -10.15 7.63
N GLY A 392 8.45 -10.23 8.88
CA GLY A 392 8.27 -11.43 9.72
C GLY A 392 6.91 -11.55 10.43
N SER A 393 6.07 -10.51 10.36
CA SER A 393 4.70 -10.51 10.93
C SER A 393 3.65 -10.81 9.86
N ASN A 394 2.42 -11.11 10.25
CA ASN A 394 1.32 -11.20 9.29
C ASN A 394 1.14 -9.85 8.57
N GLN A 395 0.94 -9.91 7.26
CA GLN A 395 0.63 -8.76 6.42
C GLN A 395 -0.73 -8.97 5.78
N TYR A 396 -1.50 -7.89 5.64
CA TYR A 396 -2.81 -7.95 5.03
C TYR A 396 -2.80 -7.22 3.69
N ILE A 397 -3.40 -7.85 2.68
CA ILE A 397 -3.95 -7.14 1.51
C ILE A 397 -5.44 -6.97 1.79
N ASN A 398 -5.85 -5.73 2.05
CA ASN A 398 -7.17 -5.41 2.59
C ASN A 398 -7.76 -4.16 1.97
N GLY A 399 -8.92 -3.75 2.49
CA GLY A 399 -9.64 -2.56 2.08
C GLY A 399 -11.00 -2.85 1.47
N SER A 400 -11.67 -1.79 1.05
CA SER A 400 -13.02 -1.82 0.48
C SER A 400 -13.06 -2.02 -1.04
N ALA A 401 -11.91 -1.94 -1.70
CA ALA A 401 -11.76 -2.11 -3.14
C ALA A 401 -10.75 -3.21 -3.50
N SER A 402 -10.81 -3.70 -4.73
CA SER A 402 -9.81 -4.63 -5.27
C SER A 402 -8.61 -3.88 -5.86
N GLY A 403 -7.42 -4.42 -5.68
CA GLY A 403 -6.18 -3.91 -6.30
C GLY A 403 -5.80 -4.63 -7.59
N THR A 404 -5.06 -3.96 -8.48
CA THR A 404 -4.38 -4.59 -9.62
C THR A 404 -2.89 -4.27 -9.56
N LEU A 405 -2.06 -5.32 -9.66
CA LEU A 405 -0.61 -5.27 -9.49
C LEU A 405 0.10 -5.81 -10.73
N GLY A 406 1.28 -5.28 -11.05
CA GLY A 406 2.15 -5.88 -12.07
C GLY A 406 2.66 -7.24 -11.61
N LYS A 407 3.55 -7.26 -10.63
CA LYS A 407 4.05 -8.46 -9.96
C LYS A 407 3.75 -8.42 -8.47
N LEU A 408 3.52 -9.58 -7.88
CA LEU A 408 3.43 -9.78 -6.43
C LEU A 408 4.49 -10.78 -6.01
N THR A 409 5.41 -10.37 -5.14
CA THR A 409 6.40 -11.24 -4.51
C THR A 409 6.07 -11.43 -3.05
N VAL A 410 5.94 -12.68 -2.64
CA VAL A 410 5.82 -13.11 -1.25
C VAL A 410 7.13 -13.77 -0.85
N ASN A 411 7.83 -13.15 0.11
CA ASN A 411 9.12 -13.62 0.61
C ASN A 411 9.16 -13.44 2.13
N LYS A 412 8.29 -14.17 2.83
CA LYS A 412 8.09 -14.07 4.27
C LYS A 412 8.70 -15.29 4.96
N SER A 413 9.78 -15.06 5.70
CA SER A 413 10.39 -16.09 6.55
C SER A 413 9.53 -16.47 7.76
N ALA A 414 8.57 -15.60 8.12
CA ALA A 414 7.58 -15.84 9.18
C ALA A 414 6.27 -15.08 8.89
N GLY A 415 5.18 -15.54 9.50
CA GLY A 415 3.84 -14.99 9.28
C GLY A 415 3.26 -15.33 7.90
N LYS A 416 2.08 -14.79 7.61
CA LYS A 416 1.31 -15.04 6.37
C LYS A 416 0.95 -13.71 5.67
N VAL A 417 0.70 -13.77 4.36
CA VAL A 417 -0.08 -12.73 3.66
C VAL A 417 -1.54 -13.14 3.72
N LEU A 418 -2.41 -12.32 4.29
CA LEU A 418 -3.84 -12.60 4.42
C LEU A 418 -4.64 -11.69 3.49
N LEU A 419 -5.46 -12.28 2.63
CA LEU A 419 -6.32 -11.56 1.70
C LEU A 419 -7.69 -11.36 2.32
N THR A 420 -8.06 -10.09 2.53
CA THR A 420 -9.42 -9.70 2.95
C THR A 420 -10.14 -8.85 1.91
N THR A 421 -9.45 -8.54 0.81
CA THR A 421 -9.99 -8.05 -0.46
C THR A 421 -9.36 -8.85 -1.60
N PRO A 422 -10.03 -9.09 -2.74
CA PRO A 422 -9.40 -9.75 -3.88
C PRO A 422 -8.33 -8.87 -4.54
N VAL A 423 -7.34 -9.50 -5.18
CA VAL A 423 -6.27 -8.81 -5.89
C VAL A 423 -6.03 -9.45 -7.26
N THR A 424 -5.82 -8.60 -8.26
CA THR A 424 -5.44 -9.02 -9.62
C THR A 424 -3.94 -8.83 -9.82
N VAL A 425 -3.26 -9.81 -10.40
CA VAL A 425 -1.84 -9.74 -10.75
C VAL A 425 -1.69 -9.96 -12.25
N GLU A 426 -1.13 -8.97 -12.93
CA GLU A 426 -1.10 -8.94 -14.40
C GLU A 426 0.11 -9.65 -15.00
N LYS A 427 1.25 -9.73 -14.31
CA LYS A 427 2.50 -10.21 -14.92
C LYS A 427 3.09 -11.44 -14.26
N GLN A 428 3.20 -11.47 -12.93
CA GLN A 428 3.82 -12.62 -12.26
C GLN A 428 3.51 -12.67 -10.77
N LEU A 429 3.18 -13.85 -10.28
CA LEU A 429 3.23 -14.15 -8.85
C LEU A 429 4.53 -14.89 -8.55
N ILE A 430 5.26 -14.43 -7.54
CA ILE A 430 6.54 -14.99 -7.10
C ILE A 430 6.38 -15.43 -5.65
N LEU A 431 6.48 -16.72 -5.40
CA LEU A 431 6.34 -17.37 -4.11
C LEU A 431 7.72 -17.91 -3.67
N THR A 432 8.52 -17.05 -3.05
CA THR A 432 9.86 -17.39 -2.58
C THR A 432 9.79 -18.09 -1.22
N GLU A 433 9.12 -17.45 -0.26
CA GLU A 433 8.84 -17.97 1.08
C GLU A 433 7.52 -17.37 1.57
N GLY A 434 6.78 -18.11 2.39
CA GLY A 434 5.58 -17.62 3.08
C GLY A 434 4.27 -18.02 2.40
N ILE A 435 3.23 -18.05 3.21
CA ILE A 435 1.90 -18.55 2.83
C ILE A 435 0.97 -17.38 2.50
N VAL A 436 0.23 -17.49 1.41
CA VAL A 436 -0.89 -16.60 1.09
C VAL A 436 -2.20 -17.26 1.53
N GLY A 437 -2.85 -16.72 2.55
CA GLY A 437 -4.20 -17.14 2.96
C GLY A 437 -5.26 -16.42 2.14
N ALA A 438 -6.03 -17.19 1.38
CA ALA A 438 -7.15 -16.75 0.57
C ALA A 438 -8.47 -17.31 1.11
N SER A 439 -9.59 -16.75 0.65
CA SER A 439 -10.94 -17.21 0.96
C SER A 439 -11.77 -17.33 -0.32
N ALA A 440 -13.01 -17.82 -0.20
CA ALA A 440 -13.92 -17.94 -1.34
C ALA A 440 -14.19 -16.60 -2.06
N THR A 441 -14.08 -15.46 -1.35
CA THR A 441 -14.34 -14.12 -1.90
C THR A 441 -13.07 -13.30 -2.12
N ASN A 442 -12.02 -13.56 -1.33
CA ASN A 442 -10.77 -12.78 -1.35
C ASN A 442 -9.61 -13.69 -1.74
N PHE A 443 -9.24 -13.65 -3.02
CA PHE A 443 -8.20 -14.49 -3.59
C PHE A 443 -7.42 -13.74 -4.69
N ILE A 444 -6.32 -14.33 -5.14
CA ILE A 444 -5.51 -13.81 -6.24
C ILE A 444 -6.12 -14.24 -7.58
N THR A 445 -6.30 -13.29 -8.50
CA THR A 445 -6.56 -13.55 -9.91
C THR A 445 -5.33 -13.22 -10.75
N LEU A 446 -4.79 -14.21 -11.44
CA LEU A 446 -3.71 -14.07 -12.41
C LEU A 446 -4.33 -13.86 -13.80
N THR A 447 -3.94 -12.79 -14.49
CA THR A 447 -4.48 -12.50 -15.84
C THR A 447 -3.82 -13.37 -16.91
N SER A 448 -4.27 -13.20 -18.17
CA SER A 448 -3.70 -13.90 -19.33
C SER A 448 -2.23 -13.58 -19.57
N THR A 449 -1.73 -12.45 -19.08
CA THR A 449 -0.33 -12.02 -19.19
C THR A 449 0.54 -12.48 -18.01
N ALA A 450 -0.05 -13.11 -16.99
CA ALA A 450 0.65 -13.72 -15.89
C ALA A 450 0.91 -15.19 -16.19
N ASP A 451 2.00 -15.47 -16.92
CA ASP A 451 2.17 -16.76 -17.58
C ASP A 451 2.48 -17.91 -16.62
N THR A 452 3.30 -17.65 -15.61
CA THR A 452 3.73 -18.66 -14.65
C THR A 452 3.83 -18.09 -13.24
N ILE A 453 3.79 -18.98 -12.26
CA ILE A 453 4.23 -18.70 -10.89
C ILE A 453 5.69 -19.09 -10.80
N LEU A 454 6.52 -18.24 -10.22
CA LEU A 454 7.89 -18.61 -9.86
C LEU A 454 7.97 -19.01 -8.40
N GLY A 455 8.65 -20.13 -8.12
CA GLY A 455 8.74 -20.71 -6.79
C GLY A 455 7.56 -21.65 -6.49
N GLY A 456 7.11 -21.66 -5.24
CA GLY A 456 6.20 -22.68 -4.73
C GLY A 456 6.96 -23.83 -4.06
N SER A 457 6.66 -24.07 -2.79
CA SER A 457 7.32 -25.08 -1.96
C SER A 457 6.47 -25.37 -0.72
N ASP A 458 6.91 -26.31 0.12
CA ASP A 458 6.26 -26.59 1.41
C ASP A 458 6.28 -25.38 2.37
N SER A 459 7.14 -24.40 2.13
CA SER A 459 7.21 -23.13 2.87
C SER A 459 6.56 -21.96 2.13
N SER A 460 6.14 -22.11 0.88
CA SER A 460 5.52 -21.04 0.09
C SER A 460 4.43 -21.52 -0.86
N TYR A 461 3.18 -21.19 -0.55
CA TYR A 461 2.01 -21.64 -1.30
C TYR A 461 0.79 -20.75 -1.05
N VAL A 462 -0.22 -20.88 -1.90
CA VAL A 462 -1.54 -20.29 -1.68
C VAL A 462 -2.43 -21.29 -0.94
N SER A 463 -2.86 -20.93 0.26
CA SER A 463 -3.86 -21.66 1.04
C SER A 463 -5.24 -21.07 0.79
N GLY A 464 -6.03 -21.75 -0.03
CA GLY A 464 -7.32 -21.29 -0.52
C GLY A 464 -7.37 -21.16 -2.05
N PRO A 465 -8.40 -20.51 -2.60
CA PRO A 465 -8.57 -20.37 -4.04
C PRO A 465 -7.46 -19.55 -4.71
N LEU A 466 -7.09 -19.94 -5.92
CA LEU A 466 -6.24 -19.19 -6.84
C LEU A 466 -6.83 -19.25 -8.24
N LYS A 467 -7.06 -18.09 -8.87
CA LYS A 467 -7.67 -18.00 -10.19
C LYS A 467 -6.65 -17.67 -11.27
N LYS A 468 -6.75 -18.32 -12.42
CA LYS A 468 -5.99 -18.03 -13.64
C LYS A 468 -6.95 -17.75 -14.80
N ILE A 469 -6.71 -16.66 -15.51
CA ILE A 469 -7.32 -16.34 -16.81
C ILE A 469 -6.25 -16.57 -17.88
N GLY A 470 -6.56 -17.20 -19.00
CA GLY A 470 -5.60 -17.38 -20.11
C GLY A 470 -5.74 -18.71 -20.85
N ASN A 471 -4.89 -18.87 -21.87
CA ASN A 471 -4.82 -20.01 -22.80
C ASN A 471 -3.47 -20.71 -22.80
N ILE A 472 -2.82 -20.74 -21.64
CA ILE A 472 -1.53 -21.41 -21.44
C ILE A 472 -1.71 -22.52 -20.42
N ALA A 473 -0.90 -23.57 -20.52
CA ALA A 473 -0.85 -24.58 -19.47
C ALA A 473 -0.38 -23.90 -18.18
N PHE A 474 -0.99 -24.27 -17.05
CA PHE A 474 -0.80 -23.54 -15.81
C PHE A 474 -0.78 -24.46 -14.60
N THR A 475 0.11 -24.17 -13.66
CA THR A 475 0.19 -24.87 -12.38
C THR A 475 -0.16 -23.91 -11.25
N PHE A 476 -1.27 -24.19 -10.57
CA PHE A 476 -1.68 -23.49 -9.36
C PHE A 476 -0.79 -23.94 -8.19
N ALA A 477 -0.04 -23.01 -7.60
CA ALA A 477 0.84 -23.24 -6.46
C ALA A 477 0.03 -23.29 -5.15
N LEU A 478 -0.69 -24.40 -4.94
CA LEU A 478 -1.66 -24.58 -3.86
C LEU A 478 -1.08 -25.35 -2.67
N GLY A 479 -1.68 -25.16 -1.51
CA GLY A 479 -1.44 -25.96 -0.31
C GLY A 479 -2.48 -25.69 0.76
N ASP A 480 -2.35 -26.32 1.91
CA ASP A 480 -3.30 -26.17 3.02
C ASP A 480 -2.56 -26.12 4.36
N THR A 481 -2.94 -25.13 5.18
CA THR A 481 -2.30 -24.88 6.48
C THR A 481 -2.72 -25.85 7.57
N LEU A 482 -3.70 -26.72 7.30
CA LEU A 482 -4.02 -27.85 8.17
C LEU A 482 -2.91 -28.92 8.16
N LEU A 483 -2.06 -28.95 7.12
CA LEU A 483 -0.87 -29.79 7.07
C LEU A 483 0.32 -29.09 7.74
N ALA A 484 0.92 -29.76 8.74
CA ALA A 484 2.08 -29.24 9.46
C ALA A 484 3.39 -29.28 8.64
N SER A 485 3.50 -30.19 7.67
CA SER A 485 4.66 -30.37 6.79
C SER A 485 4.21 -30.92 5.43
N GLY A 486 4.99 -30.67 4.38
CA GLY A 486 4.67 -31.20 3.04
C GLY A 486 3.40 -30.59 2.45
N ALA A 487 3.02 -29.38 2.88
CA ALA A 487 1.73 -28.78 2.60
C ALA A 487 1.51 -28.39 1.13
N TYR A 488 2.54 -28.42 0.29
CA TYR A 488 2.45 -28.01 -1.11
C TYR A 488 1.86 -29.11 -2.01
N HIS A 489 0.69 -28.82 -2.57
CA HIS A 489 -0.12 -29.76 -3.36
C HIS A 489 -0.60 -29.07 -4.66
N PRO A 490 0.30 -28.81 -5.62
CA PRO A 490 -0.04 -28.02 -6.78
C PRO A 490 -0.99 -28.76 -7.73
N LEU A 491 -1.86 -27.98 -8.39
CA LEU A 491 -2.77 -28.45 -9.42
C LEU A 491 -2.33 -27.92 -10.78
N GLY A 492 -1.97 -28.80 -11.70
CA GLY A 492 -1.73 -28.46 -13.09
C GLY A 492 -3.01 -28.53 -13.93
N ILE A 493 -3.09 -27.72 -14.98
CA ILE A 493 -4.04 -27.86 -16.07
C ILE A 493 -3.33 -27.72 -17.42
N THR A 494 -3.76 -28.47 -18.42
CA THR A 494 -3.37 -28.20 -19.81
C THR A 494 -3.90 -26.84 -20.27
N ALA A 495 -3.30 -26.30 -21.33
CA ALA A 495 -3.69 -25.00 -21.87
C ALA A 495 -5.18 -24.96 -22.24
N PRO A 496 -5.96 -24.00 -21.70
CA PRO A 496 -7.25 -23.67 -22.27
C PRO A 496 -7.10 -23.17 -23.70
N SER A 497 -8.16 -23.25 -24.50
CA SER A 497 -8.13 -22.90 -25.91
C SER A 497 -8.24 -21.38 -26.18
N THR A 498 -8.78 -20.59 -25.24
CA THR A 498 -9.05 -19.15 -25.43
C THR A 498 -8.48 -18.30 -24.30
N ALA A 499 -7.90 -17.14 -24.62
CA ALA A 499 -7.19 -16.29 -23.66
C ALA A 499 -8.08 -15.68 -22.57
N THR A 500 -9.40 -15.72 -22.75
CA THR A 500 -10.40 -15.26 -21.78
C THR A 500 -10.94 -16.37 -20.88
N ASP A 501 -10.58 -17.63 -21.14
CA ASP A 501 -11.00 -18.75 -20.29
C ASP A 501 -10.38 -18.60 -18.90
N ALA A 502 -11.15 -18.97 -17.88
CA ALA A 502 -10.77 -18.76 -16.51
C ALA A 502 -11.06 -19.96 -15.63
N TYR A 503 -10.06 -20.36 -14.84
CA TYR A 503 -10.13 -21.50 -13.93
C TYR A 503 -9.64 -21.09 -12.54
N THR A 504 -10.34 -21.57 -11.51
CA THR A 504 -9.94 -21.43 -10.11
C THR A 504 -9.62 -22.79 -9.54
N GLY A 505 -8.39 -22.95 -9.05
CA GLY A 505 -7.92 -24.13 -8.33
C GLY A 505 -7.91 -23.91 -6.82
N GLN A 506 -8.18 -24.96 -6.06
CA GLN A 506 -7.99 -25.00 -4.61
C GLN A 506 -7.66 -26.42 -4.16
N TYR A 507 -6.82 -26.56 -3.13
CA TYR A 507 -6.50 -27.82 -2.47
C TYR A 507 -7.13 -27.86 -1.06
N TYR A 508 -7.53 -29.05 -0.64
CA TYR A 508 -8.08 -29.35 0.68
C TYR A 508 -7.37 -30.58 1.25
N SER A 509 -6.78 -30.47 2.43
CA SER A 509 -6.16 -31.58 3.17
C SER A 509 -7.15 -32.26 4.13
N THR A 510 -8.38 -32.41 3.67
CA THR A 510 -9.47 -33.06 4.42
C THR A 510 -10.24 -33.99 3.51
N ASN A 511 -11.00 -34.93 4.09
CA ASN A 511 -11.91 -35.75 3.31
C ASN A 511 -12.94 -34.89 2.57
N GLN A 512 -13.26 -35.30 1.35
CA GLN A 512 -14.35 -34.74 0.57
C GLN A 512 -15.72 -35.08 1.18
N THR A 513 -16.75 -34.30 0.86
CA THR A 513 -18.13 -34.45 1.39
C THR A 513 -19.20 -34.65 0.30
N TYR A 514 -18.80 -34.87 -0.94
CA TYR A 514 -19.70 -35.00 -2.10
C TYR A 514 -20.38 -36.38 -2.17
N GLY A 515 -19.71 -37.44 -1.72
CA GLY A 515 -20.24 -38.80 -1.71
C GLY A 515 -19.16 -39.85 -2.01
N ASP A 516 -19.52 -41.12 -1.86
CA ASP A 516 -18.63 -42.28 -2.02
C ASP A 516 -18.98 -43.18 -3.22
N SER A 517 -19.97 -42.79 -4.02
CA SER A 517 -20.37 -43.52 -5.23
C SER A 517 -19.24 -43.49 -6.27
N LEU A 518 -18.85 -44.66 -6.79
CA LEU A 518 -17.73 -44.83 -7.71
C LEU A 518 -18.20 -45.42 -9.03
N GLN A 519 -17.60 -44.96 -10.14
CA GLN A 519 -17.80 -45.56 -11.45
C GLN A 519 -17.39 -47.04 -11.43
N VAL A 520 -18.38 -47.90 -11.61
CA VAL A 520 -18.24 -49.36 -11.62
C VAL A 520 -17.15 -49.80 -12.61
N ASP A 521 -16.39 -50.82 -12.21
CA ASP A 521 -15.26 -51.42 -12.94
C ASP A 521 -14.08 -50.48 -13.27
N SER A 522 -14.19 -49.19 -12.94
CA SER A 522 -13.18 -48.17 -13.26
C SER A 522 -12.43 -47.68 -12.03
N LEU A 523 -13.10 -47.59 -10.86
CA LEU A 523 -12.55 -47.15 -9.58
C LEU A 523 -12.86 -48.16 -8.45
N GLN A 524 -11.92 -48.32 -7.53
CA GLN A 524 -12.05 -49.16 -6.33
C GLN A 524 -12.17 -48.33 -5.05
N TYR A 525 -11.38 -47.26 -4.95
CA TYR A 525 -11.48 -46.28 -3.88
C TYR A 525 -10.96 -44.92 -4.35
N ILE A 526 -11.30 -43.88 -3.59
CA ILE A 526 -10.81 -42.51 -3.72
C ILE A 526 -10.05 -42.12 -2.45
N SER A 527 -9.20 -41.09 -2.52
CA SER A 527 -8.58 -40.51 -1.33
C SER A 527 -9.65 -40.14 -0.31
N ASP A 528 -9.36 -40.42 0.96
CA ASP A 528 -10.22 -40.15 2.11
C ASP A 528 -9.69 -39.02 2.99
N CYS A 529 -8.60 -38.37 2.58
CA CYS A 529 -7.95 -37.33 3.37
C CYS A 529 -7.64 -36.05 2.59
N GLU A 530 -7.80 -36.04 1.27
CA GLU A 530 -7.53 -34.85 0.47
C GLU A 530 -8.27 -34.85 -0.87
N TYR A 531 -8.46 -33.65 -1.41
CA TYR A 531 -9.00 -33.44 -2.75
C TYR A 531 -8.64 -32.04 -3.26
N TRP A 532 -8.86 -31.81 -4.55
CA TRP A 532 -8.76 -30.50 -5.18
C TRP A 532 -10.12 -30.09 -5.72
N ASN A 533 -10.37 -28.79 -5.82
CA ASN A 533 -11.46 -28.26 -6.61
C ASN A 533 -10.89 -27.52 -7.82
N LEU A 534 -11.45 -27.80 -9.00
CA LEU A 534 -11.22 -27.01 -10.20
C LEU A 534 -12.57 -26.47 -10.70
N THR A 535 -12.70 -25.15 -10.69
CA THR A 535 -13.91 -24.47 -11.17
C THR A 535 -13.59 -23.70 -12.44
N ARG A 536 -14.33 -23.94 -13.52
CA ARG A 536 -14.31 -23.11 -14.73
C ARG A 536 -15.21 -21.91 -14.52
N ASN A 537 -14.60 -20.75 -14.31
CA ASN A 537 -15.32 -19.49 -14.09
C ASN A 537 -15.74 -18.80 -15.39
N ALA A 538 -15.04 -19.06 -16.51
CA ALA A 538 -15.37 -18.51 -17.82
C ALA A 538 -14.87 -19.44 -18.95
N GLY A 539 -15.57 -19.42 -20.08
CA GLY A 539 -15.23 -20.21 -21.27
C GLY A 539 -15.80 -21.63 -21.27
N SER A 540 -15.34 -22.43 -22.23
CA SER A 540 -15.79 -23.81 -22.46
C SER A 540 -14.66 -24.78 -22.80
N SER A 541 -13.39 -24.36 -22.65
CA SER A 541 -12.27 -25.25 -22.94
C SER A 541 -12.33 -26.52 -22.10
N THR A 542 -11.85 -27.61 -22.68
CA THR A 542 -11.62 -28.85 -21.94
C THR A 542 -10.17 -28.87 -21.49
N VAL A 543 -9.93 -29.04 -20.19
CA VAL A 543 -8.57 -29.07 -19.61
C VAL A 543 -8.31 -30.40 -18.93
N VAL A 544 -7.09 -30.93 -19.09
CA VAL A 544 -6.66 -32.14 -18.40
C VAL A 544 -5.91 -31.72 -17.12
N PRO A 545 -6.35 -32.17 -15.93
CA PRO A 545 -5.71 -31.83 -14.68
C PRO A 545 -4.48 -32.72 -14.39
N THR A 546 -3.55 -32.15 -13.65
CA THR A 546 -2.40 -32.86 -13.06
C THR A 546 -2.42 -32.64 -11.54
N LEU A 547 -2.66 -33.69 -10.77
CA LEU A 547 -2.66 -33.63 -9.30
C LEU A 547 -1.25 -33.92 -8.79
N SER A 548 -0.70 -33.06 -7.94
CA SER A 548 0.66 -33.21 -7.42
C SER A 548 0.70 -33.03 -5.91
N TRP A 549 1.58 -33.77 -5.23
CA TRP A 549 1.74 -33.75 -3.79
C TRP A 549 3.21 -33.83 -3.38
N ASN A 550 3.58 -33.11 -2.32
CA ASN A 550 4.93 -33.15 -1.73
C ASN A 550 5.02 -34.05 -0.49
N SER A 551 3.90 -34.53 0.02
CA SER A 551 3.82 -35.55 1.07
C SER A 551 2.76 -36.56 0.68
N ASN A 552 2.96 -37.82 1.03
CA ASN A 552 2.06 -38.91 0.63
C ASN A 552 0.62 -38.60 1.06
N SER A 553 -0.29 -38.63 0.08
CA SER A 553 -1.74 -38.41 0.11
C SER A 553 -2.56 -39.44 0.90
N CYS A 554 -2.04 -39.85 2.06
CA CYS A 554 -2.59 -40.76 3.05
C CYS A 554 -2.77 -42.24 2.69
N ASN A 555 -2.83 -42.67 1.43
CA ASN A 555 -3.11 -44.10 1.10
C ASN A 555 -2.58 -44.53 -0.29
N ILE A 556 -1.43 -44.01 -0.71
CA ILE A 556 -0.82 -44.36 -2.01
C ILE A 556 0.15 -45.54 -1.84
N ASP A 557 -0.28 -46.72 -2.27
CA ASP A 557 0.52 -47.97 -2.19
C ASP A 557 1.04 -48.48 -3.54
N ASN A 558 0.33 -48.21 -4.65
CA ASN A 558 0.72 -48.67 -5.99
C ASN A 558 0.45 -47.59 -7.06
N TYR A 559 1.52 -46.95 -7.53
CA TYR A 559 1.46 -45.82 -8.47
C TYR A 559 0.81 -46.16 -9.83
N GLU A 560 0.98 -47.41 -10.31
CA GLU A 560 0.42 -47.88 -11.60
C GLU A 560 -1.13 -47.95 -11.59
N ASP A 561 -1.70 -48.06 -10.39
CA ASP A 561 -3.13 -48.15 -10.18
C ASP A 561 -3.80 -46.80 -9.92
N LEU A 562 -3.02 -45.74 -9.73
CA LEU A 562 -3.56 -44.42 -9.47
C LEU A 562 -4.29 -43.85 -10.69
N ARG A 563 -5.39 -43.16 -10.44
CA ARG A 563 -6.23 -42.49 -11.42
C ARG A 563 -6.57 -41.10 -10.90
N VAL A 564 -6.66 -40.13 -11.80
CA VAL A 564 -7.39 -38.91 -11.47
C VAL A 564 -8.88 -39.24 -11.60
N ALA A 565 -9.69 -38.83 -10.63
CA ALA A 565 -11.13 -38.96 -10.70
C ALA A 565 -11.79 -37.60 -10.48
N ALA A 566 -12.98 -37.41 -11.06
CA ALA A 566 -13.78 -36.20 -10.89
C ALA A 566 -15.21 -36.55 -10.48
N TRP A 567 -15.77 -35.74 -9.59
CA TRP A 567 -17.18 -35.84 -9.21
C TRP A 567 -18.06 -35.21 -10.29
N ASP A 568 -19.02 -35.96 -10.82
CA ASP A 568 -19.90 -35.49 -11.90
C ASP A 568 -21.24 -34.92 -11.41
N GLY A 569 -21.45 -34.89 -10.09
CA GLY A 569 -22.73 -34.55 -9.46
C GLY A 569 -23.44 -35.76 -8.84
N SER A 570 -23.06 -36.98 -9.22
CA SER A 570 -23.69 -38.23 -8.78
C SER A 570 -22.71 -39.33 -8.38
N GLU A 571 -21.59 -39.45 -9.09
CA GLU A 571 -20.54 -40.43 -8.80
C GLU A 571 -19.15 -39.88 -9.14
N TRP A 572 -18.12 -40.49 -8.59
CA TRP A 572 -16.73 -40.27 -8.98
C TRP A 572 -16.42 -41.05 -10.24
N LYS A 573 -16.08 -40.34 -11.32
CA LYS A 573 -15.71 -40.93 -12.61
C LYS A 573 -14.21 -40.91 -12.81
N SER A 574 -13.68 -42.03 -13.30
CA SER A 574 -12.27 -42.14 -13.64
C SER A 574 -11.97 -41.28 -14.85
N MET A 575 -10.98 -40.40 -14.71
CA MET A 575 -10.40 -39.64 -15.81
C MET A 575 -9.17 -40.35 -16.40
N GLY A 576 -8.90 -41.59 -15.99
CA GLY A 576 -7.71 -42.32 -16.39
C GLY A 576 -6.42 -41.80 -15.74
N SER A 577 -5.30 -42.25 -16.29
CA SER A 577 -3.97 -41.73 -15.99
C SER A 577 -3.15 -41.75 -17.28
N ASP A 578 -2.47 -40.65 -17.59
CA ASP A 578 -1.48 -40.54 -18.66
C ASP A 578 -0.04 -40.63 -18.11
N GLY A 579 0.11 -41.28 -16.94
CA GLY A 579 1.37 -41.39 -16.22
C GLY A 579 1.54 -40.35 -15.10
N GLY A 580 2.79 -40.20 -14.67
CA GLY A 580 3.17 -39.41 -13.51
C GLY A 580 4.63 -39.61 -13.13
N THR A 581 5.11 -38.82 -12.17
CA THR A 581 6.41 -39.00 -11.54
C THR A 581 6.19 -39.33 -10.07
N PHE A 582 6.88 -40.35 -9.54
CA PHE A 582 6.70 -40.79 -8.15
C PHE A 582 8.05 -41.08 -7.51
N ASP A 583 8.29 -40.58 -6.30
CA ASP A 583 9.56 -40.77 -5.58
C ASP A 583 9.41 -41.40 -4.18
N GLY A 584 8.23 -41.94 -3.87
CA GLY A 584 7.90 -42.48 -2.54
C GLY A 584 7.06 -41.50 -1.71
N ALA A 585 7.58 -40.29 -1.51
CA ALA A 585 6.96 -39.27 -0.64
C ALA A 585 6.22 -38.19 -1.44
N ARG A 586 6.62 -37.96 -2.69
CA ARG A 586 6.08 -36.97 -3.61
C ARG A 586 5.60 -37.66 -4.88
N GLY A 587 4.66 -37.00 -5.54
CA GLY A 587 4.26 -37.46 -6.85
C GLY A 587 3.46 -36.46 -7.66
N THR A 588 3.36 -36.76 -8.94
CA THR A 588 2.48 -36.09 -9.88
C THR A 588 1.66 -37.15 -10.60
N LEU A 589 0.38 -36.91 -10.82
CA LEU A 589 -0.53 -37.81 -11.52
C LEU A 589 -1.31 -37.01 -12.56
N ILE A 590 -1.11 -37.36 -13.83
CA ILE A 590 -1.73 -36.67 -14.97
C ILE A 590 -2.99 -37.43 -15.35
N GLY A 591 -4.12 -36.73 -15.48
CA GLY A 591 -5.35 -37.32 -16.03
C GLY A 591 -5.20 -37.70 -17.51
N LEU A 592 -5.97 -38.68 -17.98
CA LEU A 592 -5.96 -39.06 -19.41
C LEU A 592 -7.03 -38.31 -20.21
N THR A 593 -8.20 -38.09 -19.61
CA THR A 593 -9.32 -37.37 -20.24
C THR A 593 -9.49 -35.98 -19.62
N GLY A 594 -9.91 -35.01 -20.43
CA GLY A 594 -10.13 -33.65 -19.94
C GLY A 594 -11.49 -33.44 -19.27
N LEU A 595 -11.60 -32.34 -18.52
CA LEU A 595 -12.80 -31.88 -17.83
C LEU A 595 -13.56 -30.87 -18.69
N SER A 596 -14.85 -31.11 -18.89
CA SER A 596 -15.79 -30.16 -19.49
C SER A 596 -16.82 -29.61 -18.50
N LEU A 597 -16.76 -30.03 -17.23
CA LEU A 597 -17.68 -29.61 -16.16
C LEU A 597 -17.39 -28.18 -15.68
N THR A 598 -18.44 -27.45 -15.31
CA THR A 598 -18.32 -26.07 -14.79
C THR A 598 -17.61 -26.02 -13.44
N ALA A 599 -17.84 -27.00 -12.57
CA ALA A 599 -17.08 -27.21 -11.35
C ALA A 599 -16.90 -28.71 -11.14
N ALA A 600 -15.67 -29.13 -10.91
CA ALA A 600 -15.33 -30.53 -10.68
C ALA A 600 -14.40 -30.63 -9.47
N PRO A 601 -14.88 -31.21 -8.35
CA PRO A 601 -14.00 -31.82 -7.37
C PRO A 601 -13.14 -32.89 -8.05
N LEU A 602 -11.84 -32.86 -7.80
CA LEU A 602 -10.83 -33.76 -8.34
C LEU A 602 -10.16 -34.50 -7.19
N ILE A 603 -9.90 -35.78 -7.38
CA ILE A 603 -9.32 -36.61 -6.34
C ILE A 603 -8.37 -37.65 -6.92
N ILE A 604 -7.38 -38.04 -6.13
CA ILE A 604 -6.58 -39.23 -6.41
C ILE A 604 -7.44 -40.44 -6.09
N ALA A 605 -7.57 -41.34 -7.05
CA ALA A 605 -8.32 -42.57 -6.93
C ALA A 605 -7.46 -43.76 -7.32
N LYS A 606 -7.93 -44.96 -7.03
CA LYS A 606 -7.30 -46.20 -7.48
C LYS A 606 -8.27 -46.99 -8.33
N LYS A 607 -7.81 -47.51 -9.47
CA LYS A 607 -8.60 -48.51 -10.22
C LYS A 607 -8.63 -49.85 -9.47
N PRO A 608 -9.63 -50.71 -9.71
CA PRO A 608 -9.60 -52.08 -9.23
C PRO A 608 -8.30 -52.75 -9.68
N ALA A 609 -7.61 -53.40 -8.75
CA ALA A 609 -6.50 -54.29 -9.11
C ALA A 609 -7.04 -55.28 -10.15
N LYS A 610 -6.41 -55.36 -11.33
CA LYS A 610 -6.71 -56.46 -12.24
C LYS A 610 -6.45 -57.74 -11.43
N PRO A 611 -7.43 -58.66 -11.29
CA PRO A 611 -7.15 -59.94 -10.68
C PRO A 611 -5.99 -60.55 -11.45
N VAL A 612 -4.86 -60.73 -10.77
CA VAL A 612 -3.72 -61.39 -11.38
C VAL A 612 -4.20 -62.78 -11.74
N PRO A 613 -4.13 -63.22 -13.01
CA PRO A 613 -4.56 -64.57 -13.37
C PRO A 613 -3.76 -65.55 -12.51
N TYR A 614 -4.47 -66.30 -11.68
CA TYR A 614 -3.91 -67.31 -10.81
C TYR A 614 -4.52 -68.66 -11.16
N PHE A 615 -3.80 -69.73 -10.87
CA PHE A 615 -4.28 -71.07 -11.16
C PHE A 615 -4.28 -71.95 -9.93
N ILE A 616 -5.27 -72.83 -9.84
CA ILE A 616 -5.38 -73.78 -8.74
C ILE A 616 -4.57 -75.01 -9.13
N LEU A 617 -3.53 -75.36 -8.34
CA LEU A 617 -2.84 -76.63 -8.57
C LEU A 617 -3.78 -77.79 -8.26
N LYS A 618 -3.65 -78.87 -9.01
CA LYS A 618 -4.54 -80.04 -8.92
C LYS A 618 -3.79 -81.26 -8.40
N ARG A 619 -4.49 -82.13 -7.66
CA ARG A 619 -3.93 -83.42 -7.19
C ARG A 619 -3.54 -84.34 -8.35
N THR A 620 -4.16 -84.18 -9.51
CA THR A 620 -3.84 -84.88 -10.76
C THR A 620 -3.62 -83.88 -11.89
N LEU A 621 -2.58 -84.10 -12.70
CA LEU A 621 -2.34 -83.31 -13.91
C LEU A 621 -3.50 -83.50 -14.89
N ASP A 622 -4.04 -82.40 -15.42
CA ASP A 622 -5.12 -82.43 -16.39
C ASP A 622 -4.66 -81.93 -17.78
N ALA A 623 -5.59 -81.90 -18.73
CA ALA A 623 -5.33 -81.39 -20.08
C ALA A 623 -5.22 -79.86 -20.16
N GLY A 624 -5.48 -79.13 -19.06
CA GLY A 624 -5.40 -77.69 -19.01
C GLY A 624 -3.95 -77.20 -19.19
N CYS A 625 -3.76 -76.07 -19.88
CA CYS A 625 -2.45 -75.44 -19.99
C CYS A 625 -2.56 -73.93 -19.82
N PHE A 626 -1.75 -73.39 -18.91
CA PHE A 626 -1.85 -72.01 -18.47
C PHE A 626 -0.79 -71.12 -19.10
N LEU A 627 -1.19 -70.03 -19.74
CA LEU A 627 -0.25 -69.09 -20.33
C LEU A 627 0.33 -68.17 -19.25
N VAL A 628 1.65 -68.19 -19.07
CA VAL A 628 2.35 -67.28 -18.16
C VAL A 628 2.34 -65.88 -18.74
N GLN A 629 1.91 -64.90 -17.96
CA GLN A 629 1.91 -63.49 -18.35
C GLN A 629 3.06 -62.75 -17.66
N LYS A 630 3.87 -62.02 -18.44
CA LYS A 630 4.99 -61.19 -17.96
C LYS A 630 5.95 -61.95 -17.02
N GLY A 631 6.22 -63.23 -17.31
CA GLY A 631 7.14 -64.07 -16.54
C GLY A 631 6.64 -64.49 -15.15
N LYS A 632 5.47 -64.03 -14.69
CA LYS A 632 4.93 -64.39 -13.37
C LYS A 632 3.92 -65.54 -13.49
N LEU A 633 4.24 -66.66 -12.85
CA LEU A 633 3.31 -67.77 -12.67
C LEU A 633 2.70 -67.68 -11.27
N ASN A 634 1.45 -67.20 -11.20
CA ASN A 634 0.70 -67.11 -9.96
C ASN A 634 -0.18 -68.33 -9.81
N PHE A 635 -0.14 -68.96 -8.65
CA PHE A 635 -0.93 -70.15 -8.37
C PHE A 635 -1.34 -70.22 -6.91
N LYS A 636 -2.37 -71.02 -6.64
CA LYS A 636 -2.82 -71.34 -5.30
C LYS A 636 -3.10 -72.83 -5.17
N PHE A 637 -3.07 -73.34 -3.96
CA PHE A 637 -3.63 -74.65 -3.64
C PHE A 637 -4.15 -74.62 -2.22
N ASP A 638 -5.13 -75.49 -1.94
CA ASP A 638 -5.60 -75.70 -0.58
C ASP A 638 -4.68 -76.70 0.10
N GLU A 639 -4.04 -76.23 1.17
CA GLU A 639 -3.17 -77.04 1.97
C GLU A 639 -3.94 -77.63 3.15
N GLU A 640 -4.05 -78.96 3.17
CA GLU A 640 -4.81 -79.71 4.18
C GLU A 640 -4.04 -79.88 5.51
N TYR A 641 -2.73 -79.59 5.55
CA TYR A 641 -1.88 -79.75 6.74
C TYR A 641 -0.89 -78.59 6.88
N ASN A 642 -0.72 -78.05 8.09
CA ASN A 642 0.20 -76.94 8.34
C ASN A 642 1.67 -77.40 8.25
N ASP A 643 2.43 -76.88 7.28
CA ASP A 643 3.90 -77.05 7.21
C ASP A 643 4.56 -76.40 8.44
N THR A 644 5.55 -77.09 9.01
CA THR A 644 6.19 -76.67 10.28
C THR A 644 7.30 -75.65 10.04
N ASP A 645 7.93 -75.71 8.87
CA ASP A 645 9.01 -74.80 8.45
C ASP A 645 8.54 -73.65 7.53
N GLY A 646 7.33 -73.75 6.98
CA GLY A 646 6.74 -72.75 6.08
C GLY A 646 7.38 -72.70 4.69
N LEU A 647 8.02 -73.78 4.24
CA LEU A 647 8.76 -73.86 2.97
C LEU A 647 8.24 -75.00 2.09
N LEU A 648 7.81 -74.67 0.87
CA LEU A 648 7.39 -75.68 -0.11
C LEU A 648 8.48 -75.95 -1.14
N ALA A 649 8.66 -77.23 -1.47
CA ALA A 649 9.53 -77.65 -2.56
C ALA A 649 8.75 -77.66 -3.88
N PHE A 650 9.28 -76.99 -4.90
CA PHE A 650 8.74 -77.09 -6.26
C PHE A 650 9.76 -77.64 -7.25
N THR A 651 9.24 -78.34 -8.26
CA THR A 651 9.99 -78.86 -9.39
C THR A 651 9.30 -78.46 -10.69
N ILE A 652 10.06 -77.94 -11.66
CA ILE A 652 9.54 -77.62 -12.99
C ILE A 652 10.10 -78.61 -13.99
N TYR A 653 9.22 -79.29 -14.73
CA TYR A 653 9.57 -80.22 -15.80
C TYR A 653 9.24 -79.60 -17.15
N ASN A 654 10.00 -79.94 -18.19
CA ASN A 654 9.53 -79.74 -19.55
C ASN A 654 8.42 -80.77 -19.86
N ASP A 655 7.26 -80.30 -20.30
CA ASP A 655 6.05 -81.13 -20.49
C ASP A 655 6.22 -82.23 -21.55
N LYS A 656 7.04 -82.01 -22.58
CA LYS A 656 7.24 -82.98 -23.67
C LYS A 656 8.27 -84.04 -23.33
N VAL A 657 9.42 -83.63 -22.79
CA VAL A 657 10.56 -84.54 -22.55
C VAL A 657 10.74 -84.95 -21.08
N HIS A 658 9.88 -84.45 -20.19
CA HIS A 658 9.91 -84.71 -18.73
C HIS A 658 11.27 -84.44 -18.06
N THR A 659 12.13 -83.61 -18.70
CA THR A 659 13.41 -83.21 -18.12
C THR A 659 13.19 -82.13 -17.07
N VAL A 660 13.84 -82.30 -15.92
CA VAL A 660 13.79 -81.31 -14.84
C VAL A 660 14.54 -80.04 -15.25
N LYS A 661 13.88 -78.89 -15.08
CA LYS A 661 14.43 -77.56 -15.33
C LYS A 661 14.74 -76.81 -14.04
N THR A 662 13.97 -77.05 -12.98
CA THR A 662 14.19 -76.46 -11.66
C THR A 662 13.93 -77.53 -10.61
N THR A 663 14.78 -77.63 -9.60
CA THR A 663 14.65 -78.60 -8.48
C THR A 663 14.93 -77.90 -7.16
N ASN A 664 14.14 -78.20 -6.12
CA ASN A 664 14.43 -77.87 -4.71
C ASN A 664 14.70 -76.39 -4.40
N GLN A 665 13.96 -75.48 -5.02
CA GLN A 665 13.94 -74.08 -4.58
C GLN A 665 12.79 -73.92 -3.56
N LEU A 666 13.12 -73.35 -2.40
CA LEU A 666 12.19 -73.14 -1.29
C LEU A 666 11.46 -71.81 -1.51
N ILE A 667 10.14 -71.81 -1.56
CA ILE A 667 9.36 -70.56 -1.56
C ILE A 667 8.93 -70.27 -0.11
N PRO A 668 9.29 -69.12 0.49
CA PRO A 668 8.73 -68.73 1.78
C PRO A 668 7.21 -68.62 1.68
N SER A 669 6.47 -69.38 2.49
CA SER A 669 5.03 -69.20 2.61
C SER A 669 4.74 -67.85 3.30
N PRO A 670 3.94 -66.95 2.69
CA PRO A 670 3.53 -65.74 3.38
C PRO A 670 2.62 -66.11 4.56
N LYS A 671 3.10 -65.80 5.77
CA LYS A 671 2.49 -66.06 7.11
C LYS A 671 2.38 -67.54 7.54
N ALA A 672 3.17 -67.88 8.54
CA ALA A 672 2.91 -69.01 9.44
C ALA A 672 1.67 -68.71 10.29
N SER A 673 0.49 -69.15 9.85
CA SER A 673 -0.63 -69.54 10.72
C SER A 673 -1.81 -70.06 9.90
N SER A 674 -2.32 -71.22 10.32
CA SER A 674 -3.58 -71.89 9.94
C SER A 674 -3.70 -72.49 8.52
N PHE A 675 -4.25 -73.71 8.52
CA PHE A 675 -4.75 -74.50 7.39
C PHE A 675 -5.57 -73.66 6.40
N GLY A 676 -5.53 -73.99 5.10
CA GLY A 676 -6.36 -73.34 4.09
C GLY A 676 -5.63 -72.94 2.80
N GLU A 677 -6.24 -72.04 2.05
CA GLU A 677 -5.78 -71.59 0.74
C GLU A 677 -4.42 -70.87 0.82
N LYS A 678 -3.43 -71.36 0.08
CA LYS A 678 -2.09 -70.78 0.00
C LYS A 678 -1.83 -70.17 -1.38
N TRP A 679 -1.26 -68.96 -1.42
CA TRP A 679 -1.00 -68.21 -2.64
C TRP A 679 0.50 -68.05 -2.89
N PHE A 680 0.92 -68.29 -4.13
CA PHE A 680 2.32 -68.20 -4.55
C PHE A 680 2.45 -67.48 -5.89
N SER A 681 3.57 -66.77 -6.05
CA SER A 681 3.97 -66.14 -7.30
C SER A 681 5.41 -66.52 -7.61
N LEU A 682 5.63 -67.23 -8.71
CA LEU A 682 6.95 -67.61 -9.18
C LEU A 682 7.38 -66.72 -10.35
N ASN A 683 8.55 -66.07 -10.23
CA ASN A 683 9.13 -65.27 -11.31
C ASN A 683 10.00 -66.15 -12.22
N LEU A 684 9.45 -66.59 -13.35
CA LEU A 684 10.13 -67.43 -14.33
C LEU A 684 11.23 -66.71 -15.12
N TRP A 685 11.36 -65.39 -14.98
CA TRP A 685 12.45 -64.61 -15.57
C TRP A 685 13.66 -64.46 -14.64
N ASP A 686 13.56 -64.95 -13.40
CA ASP A 686 14.69 -64.95 -12.48
C ASP A 686 15.80 -65.90 -13.00
N CYS A 687 17.02 -65.37 -13.13
CA CYS A 687 18.18 -66.16 -13.55
C CYS A 687 18.54 -67.27 -12.55
N GLY A 688 18.11 -67.16 -11.29
CA GLY A 688 18.30 -68.18 -10.26
C GLY A 688 17.30 -69.34 -10.32
N ILE A 689 16.26 -69.25 -11.16
CA ILE A 689 15.18 -70.24 -11.15
C ILE A 689 15.62 -71.61 -11.69
N SER A 690 16.62 -71.69 -12.57
CA SER A 690 17.16 -72.97 -13.08
C SER A 690 18.68 -72.96 -13.06
N PRO A 691 19.35 -74.11 -12.82
CA PRO A 691 20.81 -74.21 -12.89
C PRO A 691 21.42 -73.79 -14.23
N THR A 692 20.60 -73.80 -15.30
CA THR A 692 20.99 -73.38 -16.65
C THR A 692 20.56 -71.95 -17.01
N GLY A 693 20.08 -71.16 -16.03
CA GLY A 693 19.59 -69.80 -16.22
C GLY A 693 18.06 -69.70 -16.27
N ILE A 694 17.53 -68.95 -17.22
CA ILE A 694 16.07 -68.73 -17.35
C ILE A 694 15.40 -69.96 -17.98
N ILE A 695 14.17 -70.26 -17.57
CA ILE A 695 13.34 -71.25 -18.27
C ILE A 695 12.95 -70.67 -19.63
N GLY A 696 13.30 -71.35 -20.72
CA GLY A 696 13.02 -70.88 -22.08
C GLY A 696 11.54 -70.93 -22.50
N ASN A 697 11.29 -70.69 -23.78
CA ASN A 697 9.96 -70.83 -24.38
C ASN A 697 9.56 -72.30 -24.48
N GLY A 698 8.36 -72.64 -24.00
CA GLY A 698 7.89 -74.03 -24.04
C GLY A 698 6.69 -74.31 -23.16
N TYR A 699 6.31 -75.59 -23.14
CA TYR A 699 5.32 -76.14 -22.22
C TYR A 699 6.03 -76.85 -21.08
N TYR A 700 5.57 -76.59 -19.86
CA TYR A 700 6.18 -77.04 -18.62
C TYR A 700 5.12 -77.54 -17.65
N ILE A 701 5.53 -78.39 -16.71
CA ILE A 701 4.72 -78.83 -15.57
C ILE A 701 5.38 -78.30 -14.31
N LEU A 702 4.62 -77.62 -13.47
CA LEU A 702 4.99 -77.32 -12.09
C LEU A 702 4.44 -78.45 -11.20
N GLU A 703 5.31 -79.10 -10.43
CA GLU A 703 4.98 -79.96 -9.30
C GLU A 703 5.34 -79.22 -8.02
N VAL A 704 4.37 -79.03 -7.13
CA VAL A 704 4.59 -78.54 -5.78
C VAL A 704 4.40 -79.70 -4.82
N LYS A 705 5.29 -79.81 -3.83
CA LYS A 705 5.31 -80.89 -2.87
C LYS A 705 5.45 -80.34 -1.45
N ASN A 706 4.60 -80.80 -0.55
CA ASN A 706 4.66 -80.46 0.87
C ASN A 706 5.56 -81.41 1.67
N GLU A 707 5.73 -81.15 2.97
CA GLU A 707 6.55 -81.97 3.88
C GLU A 707 6.09 -83.45 3.91
N LYS A 708 4.78 -83.70 3.81
CA LYS A 708 4.16 -85.04 3.78
C LYS A 708 4.28 -85.78 2.44
N GLN A 709 5.02 -85.20 1.48
CA GLN A 709 5.24 -85.75 0.15
C GLN A 709 3.99 -85.79 -0.74
N GLU A 710 2.93 -85.09 -0.37
CA GLU A 710 1.77 -84.88 -1.21
C GLU A 710 2.10 -83.93 -2.36
N LYS A 711 1.48 -84.14 -3.51
CA LYS A 711 1.85 -83.44 -4.74
C LYS A 711 0.66 -82.74 -5.37
N TRP A 712 0.94 -81.56 -5.91
CA TRP A 712 0.02 -80.80 -6.73
C TRP A 712 0.69 -80.36 -8.02
N TYR A 713 -0.10 -80.32 -9.09
CA TYR A 713 0.38 -80.19 -10.45
C TYR A 713 -0.31 -79.05 -11.19
N LEU A 714 0.45 -78.44 -12.10
CA LEU A 714 -0.04 -77.44 -13.03
C LEU A 714 0.77 -77.48 -14.34
N ARG A 715 0.11 -77.56 -15.49
CA ARG A 715 0.78 -77.38 -16.78
C ARG A 715 0.70 -75.92 -17.23
N PHE A 716 1.82 -75.33 -17.61
CA PHE A 716 1.90 -73.95 -18.08
C PHE A 716 2.73 -73.81 -19.36
N LYS A 717 2.43 -72.79 -20.15
CA LYS A 717 3.21 -72.36 -21.30
C LYS A 717 3.97 -71.10 -20.92
N HIS A 718 5.29 -71.17 -20.97
CA HIS A 718 6.14 -70.00 -20.83
C HIS A 718 6.45 -69.42 -22.21
N GLN A 719 6.18 -68.13 -22.38
CA GLN A 719 6.54 -67.37 -23.56
C GLN A 719 7.32 -66.13 -23.13
N TYR A 720 8.42 -65.92 -23.81
CA TYR A 720 9.47 -64.97 -23.50
C TYR A 720 9.95 -64.37 -24.81
N THR A 721 9.92 -63.03 -24.88
CA THR A 721 10.14 -62.24 -26.11
C THR A 721 11.21 -61.16 -25.91
N GLY A 722 12.02 -61.22 -24.85
CA GLY A 722 13.06 -60.23 -24.52
C GLY A 722 14.49 -60.79 -24.61
N LEU A 723 15.49 -59.93 -24.33
CA LEU A 723 16.88 -60.32 -24.06
C LEU A 723 17.15 -60.06 -22.57
N VAL A 724 17.37 -61.09 -21.76
CA VAL A 724 17.70 -60.99 -20.34
C VAL A 724 19.09 -61.58 -20.26
N LEU A 725 20.07 -60.73 -19.97
CA LEU A 725 21.45 -61.12 -19.82
C LEU A 725 21.62 -61.68 -18.41
N CYS A 726 21.61 -63.00 -18.26
CA CYS A 726 22.01 -63.65 -17.02
C CYS A 726 23.55 -63.68 -16.94
N SER A 727 24.13 -62.81 -16.11
CA SER A 727 25.54 -62.88 -15.74
C SER A 727 25.75 -63.95 -14.65
N SER A 728 26.79 -64.78 -14.77
CA SER A 728 27.14 -65.78 -13.78
C SER A 728 27.66 -65.16 -12.46
N ALA A 729 27.20 -65.72 -11.33
CA ALA A 729 27.49 -65.39 -9.92
C ALA A 729 26.80 -64.09 -9.41
N THR A 730 25.92 -64.08 -8.41
CA THR A 730 25.97 -64.72 -7.07
C THR A 730 24.55 -64.81 -6.50
N VAL A 731 24.26 -65.82 -5.66
CA VAL A 731 22.95 -66.05 -5.00
C VAL A 731 22.54 -64.82 -4.17
N GLY A 732 21.49 -64.13 -4.62
CA GLY A 732 20.84 -63.02 -3.91
C GLY A 732 19.63 -63.52 -3.11
N THR A 733 19.60 -63.16 -1.83
CA THR A 733 18.57 -63.45 -0.84
C THR A 733 17.16 -62.97 -1.24
N PHE A 734 16.16 -63.82 -1.08
CA PHE A 734 14.73 -63.46 -1.11
C PHE A 734 14.42 -62.49 0.05
N ARG A 735 13.69 -61.40 -0.24
CA ARG A 735 12.97 -60.60 0.77
C ARG A 735 11.47 -60.91 0.67
N PRO A 736 10.74 -60.92 1.81
CA PRO A 736 9.37 -61.40 1.90
C PRO A 736 8.37 -60.60 1.07
#